data_AF-A0A7X7L1M4-F1
#
_entry.id   AF-A0A7X7L1M4-F1
#
_cell.length_a   1.000
_cell.length_b   1.000
_cell.length_c   1.000
_cell.angle_alpha   90.00
_cell.angle_beta   90.00
_cell.angle_gamma   90.00
#
_symmetry.space_group_name_H-M   'P 1'
#
loop_
_entity.id
_entity.type
_entity.pdbx_description
1 polymer ?
#
loop_
_entity_poly.entity_id
_entity_poly.type
_entity_poly.pdbx_seq_one_letter_code
_entity_poly.pdbx_strand_id
1 'polypeptide(L)'
;MENRGAKPENVEIGLGKESFGVTNLQDHNIHTEPELGLDIMRHSAAHLLAAAVLELWPDAKFGIGPTIRDGFYYDFDLSFSLTPDLLEQIEKKMKELQKQRLPYEQSEVPIDEAIALMEEAGQSYKTELLHDLKTKGTTAVVKGLDDPNVFKTGMETVTLYRLGNFVDLCRGPHMEHSAQTGFFKLTSVSGAYWRGDEKNKQLQRIYGTSFETKADLKEYLARKEEAKKRDHRCLGEELKIFTFSEEIGAGLPLWLPNGTIIRHELEKLAMEEERKDGYQRVATPHLTKADLYYRSGHLPYYREDMYEPINIEGQEYFLKPMNCPHHHHIYSAEPRSYRDLPVRLAEYGTVYRFEQSGSLNGILRTRGFVQNDAHIYCTEDQAKDEFLRVMQLHERFYRLFGIKNFYMRLSLPDMDRLNKFVDDSESWTKALKIIKAAMEESGLPYVEAAGEAAFYGPKVDFQIESVMGTEYTMSTNQLDFLAAKRFNLEYVGSDGQKHPVYVIHRAPLGSHERFIAFLLEHYAGKMPVWLAPEQVSIIPIAERNYEYAKKIHDLLFSADVPTAFGGVRVQVNHSNESMQKRIRAATMKKIPYMLVVGDREQESGSVSVRTRSGVDLKSMPVEAFLERITKELKTRQDLPVE
;
A
#
# COMPACT_ATOMS: atom_id res chain seq x y z
N MET A 1 28.83 26.44 68.20
CA MET A 1 29.99 27.12 67.61
C MET A 1 29.61 27.40 66.16
N GLU A 2 28.93 28.53 65.93
CA GLU A 2 29.56 29.81 65.50
C GLU A 2 30.02 29.73 64.04
N ASN A 3 29.72 30.66 63.12
CA ASN A 3 28.90 31.87 63.08
C ASN A 3 28.85 32.33 61.60
N ARG A 4 27.74 32.97 61.17
CA ARG A 4 27.57 34.16 60.28
C ARG A 4 28.47 34.31 59.03
N GLY A 5 28.02 34.74 57.85
CA GLY A 5 26.88 35.52 57.30
C GLY A 5 27.19 35.75 55.79
N ALA A 6 26.44 36.43 54.92
CA ALA A 6 25.22 37.22 54.95
C ALA A 6 24.66 37.28 53.49
N LYS A 7 23.36 37.57 53.34
CA LYS A 7 22.63 37.84 52.08
C LYS A 7 23.03 39.21 51.46
N PRO A 8 22.55 39.54 50.24
CA PRO A 8 21.32 40.34 50.18
C PRO A 8 20.27 39.85 49.15
N GLU A 9 19.03 40.27 49.44
CA GLU A 9 17.75 40.03 48.76
C GLU A 9 17.48 40.97 47.57
N ASN A 10 16.35 40.68 46.87
CA ASN A 10 15.43 41.56 46.11
C ASN A 10 15.42 41.30 44.58
N VAL A 11 14.31 41.10 43.86
CA VAL A 11 12.85 41.12 44.09
C VAL A 11 12.21 40.20 43.02
N GLU A 12 11.31 39.29 43.40
CA GLU A 12 10.39 38.65 42.44
C GLU A 12 9.17 39.54 42.24
N ILE A 13 8.94 39.97 40.99
CA ILE A 13 7.69 40.59 40.56
C ILE A 13 6.91 39.49 39.84
N GLY A 14 5.90 38.95 40.50
CA GLY A 14 4.95 38.02 39.91
C GLY A 14 4.09 38.71 38.84
N LEU A 15 4.06 38.15 37.64
CA LEU A 15 2.99 38.36 36.68
C LEU A 15 2.37 37.00 36.39
N GLY A 16 1.08 36.89 36.72
CA GLY A 16 0.30 35.67 36.69
C GLY A 16 0.24 35.06 35.29
N LYS A 17 0.38 33.74 35.23
CA LYS A 17 -0.08 32.94 34.10
C LYS A 17 -1.58 32.72 34.26
N GLU A 18 -2.37 33.50 33.54
CA GLU A 18 -3.74 33.09 33.24
C GLU A 18 -3.68 32.03 32.13
N SER A 19 -4.12 30.83 32.47
CA SER A 19 -4.33 29.71 31.57
C SER A 19 -5.54 29.97 30.69
N PHE A 20 -5.34 30.21 29.39
CA PHE A 20 -6.41 30.11 28.42
C PHE A 20 -6.70 28.62 28.16
N GLY A 21 -7.93 28.22 28.48
CA GLY A 21 -8.43 26.86 28.32
C GLY A 21 -8.48 26.46 26.85
N VAL A 22 -7.86 25.33 26.54
CA VAL A 22 -7.98 24.64 25.26
C VAL A 22 -9.30 23.88 25.26
N THR A 23 -10.29 24.36 24.50
CA THR A 23 -11.51 23.60 24.22
C THR A 23 -11.30 22.68 23.02
N ASN A 24 -11.38 21.37 23.31
CA ASN A 24 -11.53 20.20 22.44
C ASN A 24 -11.63 20.45 20.91
N LEU A 25 -10.54 20.12 20.21
CA LEU A 25 -10.58 19.67 18.82
C LEU A 25 -10.82 18.15 18.80
N GLN A 26 -12.04 17.74 18.50
CA GLN A 26 -12.31 16.37 18.05
C GLN A 26 -12.08 16.31 16.54
N ASP A 27 -10.84 16.06 16.15
CA ASP A 27 -10.51 15.38 14.89
C ASP A 27 -9.44 14.35 15.24
N HIS A 28 -9.66 13.11 14.82
CA HIS A 28 -8.79 11.98 15.16
C HIS A 28 -7.42 12.11 14.46
N ASN A 29 -6.50 12.85 15.06
CA ASN A 29 -5.05 12.68 14.94
C ASN A 29 -4.41 13.30 16.19
N ILE A 30 -3.85 12.46 17.06
CA ILE A 30 -3.09 12.93 18.23
C ILE A 30 -1.73 13.42 17.71
N HIS A 31 -1.63 14.70 17.37
CA HIS A 31 -0.37 15.33 17.00
C HIS A 31 0.43 15.73 18.24
N THR A 32 1.72 15.41 18.26
CA THR A 32 2.65 15.89 19.30
C THR A 32 2.98 17.38 19.10
N GLU A 33 3.39 18.13 20.14
CA GLU A 33 3.74 19.56 20.01
C GLU A 33 4.70 19.89 18.82
N PRO A 34 5.73 19.07 18.52
CA PRO A 34 6.57 19.27 17.33
C PRO A 34 5.84 19.07 16.00
N GLU A 35 4.89 18.14 15.93
CA GLU A 35 4.07 17.91 14.72
C GLU A 35 3.11 19.08 14.47
N LEU A 36 2.57 19.67 15.54
CA LEU A 36 1.71 20.85 15.45
C LEU A 36 2.48 22.06 14.88
N GLY A 37 3.74 22.26 15.29
CA GLY A 37 4.60 23.33 14.75
C GLY A 37 4.88 23.21 13.25
N LEU A 38 5.13 21.99 12.77
CA LEU A 38 5.33 21.71 11.35
C LEU A 38 4.06 21.91 10.51
N ASP A 39 2.90 21.55 11.06
CA ASP A 39 1.62 21.74 10.38
C ASP A 39 1.33 23.24 10.15
N ILE A 40 1.49 24.06 11.19
CA ILE A 40 1.34 25.53 11.09
C ILE A 40 2.33 26.12 10.08
N MET A 41 3.57 25.61 10.05
CA MET A 41 4.60 26.04 9.09
C MET A 41 4.17 25.74 7.65
N ARG A 42 3.69 24.52 7.40
CA ARG A 42 3.25 24.06 6.08
C ARG A 42 2.00 24.80 5.63
N HIS A 43 1.08 25.07 6.54
CA HIS A 43 -0.11 25.86 6.27
C HIS A 43 0.24 27.29 5.86
N SER A 44 1.18 27.91 6.59
CA SER A 44 1.73 29.21 6.24
C SER A 44 2.47 29.18 4.89
N ALA A 45 3.22 28.12 4.59
CA ALA A 45 3.86 27.94 3.29
C ALA A 45 2.84 27.80 2.13
N ALA A 46 1.66 27.21 2.39
CA ALA A 46 0.57 27.15 1.41
C ALA A 46 0.01 28.56 1.09
N HIS A 47 -0.14 29.42 2.08
CA HIS A 47 -0.53 30.82 1.88
C HIS A 47 0.56 31.63 1.16
N LEU A 48 1.83 31.40 1.50
CA LEU A 48 2.96 31.99 0.78
C LEU A 48 2.98 31.58 -0.70
N LEU A 49 2.62 30.34 -1.00
CA LEU A 49 2.45 29.84 -2.38
C LEU A 49 1.31 30.60 -3.08
N ALA A 50 0.14 30.72 -2.46
CA ALA A 50 -0.99 31.44 -3.05
C ALA A 50 -0.68 32.92 -3.28
N ALA A 51 -0.01 33.58 -2.33
CA ALA A 51 0.45 34.96 -2.49
C ALA A 51 1.47 35.12 -3.64
N ALA A 52 2.40 34.17 -3.80
CA ALA A 52 3.34 34.17 -4.92
C ALA A 52 2.63 33.99 -6.27
N VAL A 53 1.62 33.12 -6.34
CA VAL A 53 0.79 32.94 -7.54
C VAL A 53 0.02 34.22 -7.86
N LEU A 54 -0.57 34.88 -6.85
CA LEU A 54 -1.30 36.14 -7.06
C LEU A 54 -0.40 37.25 -7.62
N GLU A 55 0.85 37.37 -7.13
CA GLU A 55 1.79 38.39 -7.64
C GLU A 55 2.27 38.10 -9.06
N LEU A 56 2.35 36.83 -9.46
CA LEU A 56 2.70 36.45 -10.84
C LEU A 56 1.50 36.59 -11.78
N TRP A 57 0.30 36.27 -11.29
CA TRP A 57 -0.94 36.25 -12.05
C TRP A 57 -2.09 36.83 -11.22
N PRO A 58 -2.36 38.15 -11.36
CA PRO A 58 -3.38 38.85 -10.58
C PRO A 58 -4.81 38.32 -10.77
N ASP A 59 -5.10 37.70 -11.92
CA ASP A 59 -6.42 37.14 -12.24
C ASP A 59 -6.63 35.71 -11.69
N ALA A 60 -5.65 35.16 -10.96
CA ALA A 60 -5.75 33.81 -10.40
C ALA A 60 -6.87 33.71 -9.37
N LYS A 61 -7.66 32.62 -9.43
CA LYS A 61 -8.67 32.32 -8.42
C LYS A 61 -8.26 31.14 -7.55
N PHE A 62 -8.53 31.24 -6.26
CA PHE A 62 -8.04 30.31 -5.25
C PHE A 62 -9.15 29.38 -4.76
N GLY A 63 -8.88 28.07 -4.81
CA GLY A 63 -9.75 27.04 -4.25
C GLY A 63 -9.43 26.77 -2.77
N ILE A 64 -9.01 25.55 -2.46
CA ILE A 64 -8.63 25.13 -1.11
C ILE A 64 -7.13 24.84 -1.01
N GLY A 65 -6.55 25.11 0.16
CA GLY A 65 -5.11 24.88 0.41
C GLY A 65 -4.77 24.31 1.78
N PRO A 66 -5.20 23.07 2.09
CA PRO A 66 -4.93 22.45 3.38
C PRO A 66 -3.48 21.92 3.46
N THR A 67 -3.05 21.66 4.68
CA THR A 67 -1.89 20.81 4.94
C THR A 67 -2.23 19.34 4.72
N ILE A 68 -1.19 18.55 4.49
CA ILE A 68 -1.22 17.09 4.43
C ILE A 68 -0.06 16.56 5.26
N ARG A 69 -0.10 15.26 5.61
CA ARG A 69 0.89 14.60 6.49
C ARG A 69 2.35 15.01 6.23
N ASP A 70 2.75 15.14 4.97
CA ASP A 70 4.14 15.42 4.57
C ASP A 70 4.32 16.74 3.80
N GLY A 71 3.35 17.65 3.86
CA GLY A 71 3.41 18.91 3.10
C GLY A 71 2.10 19.68 3.06
N PHE A 72 1.80 20.24 1.90
CA PHE A 72 0.58 21.01 1.63
C PHE A 72 0.24 20.95 0.14
N TYR A 73 -0.97 21.34 -0.21
CA TYR A 73 -1.29 21.67 -1.59
C TYR A 73 -2.13 22.94 -1.65
N TYR A 74 -2.28 23.51 -2.85
CA TYR A 74 -3.21 24.61 -3.09
C TYR A 74 -3.83 24.46 -4.50
N ASP A 75 -5.15 24.62 -4.58
CA ASP A 75 -5.92 24.55 -5.84
C ASP A 75 -6.07 25.93 -6.49
N PHE A 76 -5.75 26.02 -7.78
CA PHE A 76 -5.81 27.26 -8.57
C PHE A 76 -6.68 27.10 -9.81
N ASP A 77 -7.45 28.14 -10.12
CA ASP A 77 -8.07 28.35 -11.41
C ASP A 77 -7.24 29.38 -12.19
N LEU A 78 -6.60 28.91 -13.26
CA LEU A 78 -5.72 29.70 -14.12
C LEU A 78 -6.15 29.50 -15.57
N SER A 79 -5.97 30.53 -16.39
CA SER A 79 -6.28 30.49 -17.83
C SER A 79 -5.32 29.65 -18.66
N PHE A 80 -4.21 29.19 -18.07
CA PHE A 80 -3.16 28.41 -18.71
C PHE A 80 -2.78 27.22 -17.82
N SER A 81 -2.15 26.20 -18.40
CA SER A 81 -1.68 25.03 -17.66
C SER A 81 -0.31 25.27 -17.00
N LEU A 82 -0.18 24.90 -15.73
CA LEU A 82 1.07 24.95 -14.99
C LEU A 82 2.04 23.87 -15.49
N THR A 83 3.29 24.27 -15.70
CA THR A 83 4.39 23.40 -16.13
C THR A 83 5.47 23.32 -15.04
N PRO A 84 6.37 22.32 -15.09
CA PRO A 84 7.51 22.26 -14.17
C PRO A 84 8.36 23.54 -14.15
N ASP A 85 8.58 24.18 -15.30
CA ASP A 85 9.32 25.45 -15.38
C ASP A 85 8.61 26.59 -14.66
N LEU A 86 7.27 26.62 -14.69
CA LEU A 86 6.47 27.59 -13.95
C LEU A 86 6.54 27.35 -12.44
N LEU A 87 6.65 26.09 -11.98
CA LEU A 87 6.88 25.80 -10.57
C LEU A 87 8.19 26.41 -10.07
N GLU A 88 9.26 26.39 -10.88
CA GLU A 88 10.53 27.02 -10.51
C GLU A 88 10.40 28.54 -10.36
N GLN A 89 9.61 29.17 -11.23
CA GLN A 89 9.31 30.61 -11.16
C GLN A 89 8.50 30.96 -9.91
N ILE A 90 7.46 30.17 -9.61
CA ILE A 90 6.64 30.34 -8.39
C ILE A 90 7.51 30.14 -7.15
N GLU A 91 8.35 29.10 -7.10
CA GLU A 91 9.23 28.84 -5.96
C GLU A 91 10.24 29.98 -5.76
N LYS A 92 10.76 30.57 -6.84
CA LYS A 92 11.62 31.77 -6.77
C LYS A 92 10.85 32.95 -6.18
N LYS A 93 9.61 33.18 -6.62
CA LYS A 93 8.75 34.25 -6.11
C LYS A 93 8.39 34.06 -4.63
N MET A 94 8.07 32.84 -4.21
CA MET A 94 7.88 32.49 -2.80
C MET A 94 9.12 32.83 -1.97
N LYS A 95 10.34 32.56 -2.47
CA LYS A 95 11.60 32.91 -1.77
C LYS A 95 11.81 34.43 -1.68
N GLU A 96 11.36 35.19 -2.68
CA GLU A 96 11.39 36.66 -2.64
C GLU A 96 10.45 37.18 -1.54
N LEU A 97 9.21 36.69 -1.48
CA LEU A 97 8.22 37.04 -0.45
C LEU A 97 8.62 36.59 0.95
N GLN A 98 9.26 35.42 1.07
CA GLN A 98 9.82 34.91 2.31
C GLN A 98 10.87 35.88 2.89
N LYS A 99 11.74 36.44 2.03
CA LYS A 99 12.79 37.38 2.46
C LYS A 99 12.24 38.73 2.92
N GLN A 100 11.05 39.11 2.47
CA GLN A 100 10.41 40.36 2.85
C GLN A 100 9.84 40.35 4.28
N ARG A 101 9.72 39.17 4.92
CA ARG A 101 9.16 39.03 6.29
C ARG A 101 7.77 39.66 6.42
N LEU A 102 6.90 39.40 5.44
CA LEU A 102 5.52 39.89 5.46
C LEU A 102 4.76 39.28 6.65
N PRO A 103 4.03 40.08 7.45
CA PRO A 103 3.24 39.55 8.56
C PRO A 103 2.03 38.76 8.05
N TYR A 104 1.63 37.73 8.80
CA TYR A 104 0.32 37.09 8.63
C TYR A 104 -0.69 37.80 9.53
N GLU A 105 -1.51 38.66 8.94
CA GLU A 105 -2.46 39.48 9.69
C GLU A 105 -3.82 38.78 9.73
N GLN A 106 -4.28 38.45 10.93
CA GLN A 106 -5.60 37.87 11.16
C GLN A 106 -6.63 38.97 11.39
N SER A 107 -7.76 38.88 10.70
CA SER A 107 -8.93 39.73 10.96
C SER A 107 -10.19 38.87 11.06
N GLU A 108 -10.93 39.02 12.15
CA GLU A 108 -12.30 38.51 12.25
C GLU A 108 -13.26 39.53 11.66
N VAL A 109 -14.06 39.12 10.68
CA VAL A 109 -14.97 40.00 9.94
C VAL A 109 -16.36 39.38 9.87
N PRO A 110 -17.43 40.19 9.81
CA PRO A 110 -18.77 39.70 9.50
C PRO A 110 -18.77 38.94 8.16
N ILE A 111 -19.49 37.82 8.11
CA ILE A 111 -19.48 36.94 6.94
C ILE A 111 -19.95 37.65 5.66
N ASP A 112 -20.86 38.61 5.78
CA ASP A 112 -21.36 39.41 4.65
C ASP A 112 -20.32 40.41 4.12
N GLU A 113 -19.47 40.94 4.99
CA GLU A 113 -18.34 41.77 4.58
C GLU A 113 -17.26 40.93 3.88
N ALA A 114 -16.98 39.72 4.39
CA ALA A 114 -16.08 38.78 3.74
C ALA A 114 -16.57 38.37 2.34
N ILE A 115 -17.89 38.15 2.18
CA ILE A 115 -18.50 37.83 0.88
C ILE A 115 -18.26 38.97 -0.10
N ALA A 116 -18.57 40.21 0.30
CA ALA A 116 -18.39 41.39 -0.55
C ALA A 116 -16.91 41.58 -0.96
N LEU A 117 -15.98 41.40 -0.01
CA LEU A 117 -14.54 41.52 -0.26
C LEU A 117 -14.04 40.47 -1.28
N MET A 118 -14.51 39.22 -1.16
CA MET A 118 -14.11 38.13 -2.07
C MET A 118 -14.76 38.29 -3.46
N GLU A 119 -15.98 38.83 -3.53
CA GLU A 119 -16.64 39.16 -4.80
C GLU A 119 -15.92 40.30 -5.54
N GLU A 120 -15.55 41.37 -4.83
CA GLU A 120 -14.77 42.48 -5.38
C GLU A 120 -13.40 42.01 -5.89
N ALA A 121 -12.77 41.09 -5.16
CA ALA A 121 -11.51 40.45 -5.56
C ALA A 121 -11.67 39.36 -6.65
N GLY A 122 -12.89 39.10 -7.14
CA GLY A 122 -13.15 38.11 -8.18
C GLY A 122 -12.95 36.64 -7.76
N GLN A 123 -12.89 36.36 -6.46
CA GLN A 123 -12.58 35.06 -5.85
C GLN A 123 -13.82 34.18 -5.71
N SER A 124 -14.41 33.79 -6.84
CA SER A 124 -15.70 33.08 -6.90
C SER A 124 -15.77 31.81 -6.04
N TYR A 125 -14.68 31.04 -5.93
CA TYR A 125 -14.64 29.83 -5.10
C TYR A 125 -14.71 30.14 -3.61
N LYS A 126 -14.06 31.23 -3.16
CA LYS A 126 -14.09 31.66 -1.75
C LYS A 126 -15.46 32.22 -1.39
N THR A 127 -16.09 32.97 -2.30
CA THR A 127 -17.48 33.42 -2.15
C THR A 127 -18.44 32.25 -1.96
N GLU A 128 -18.30 31.17 -2.74
CA GLU A 128 -19.11 29.96 -2.60
C GLU A 128 -18.94 29.31 -1.23
N LEU A 129 -17.69 29.19 -0.74
CA LEU A 129 -17.40 28.66 0.60
C LEU A 129 -18.00 29.53 1.71
N LEU A 130 -17.97 30.85 1.57
CA LEU A 130 -18.57 31.78 2.53
C LEU A 130 -20.09 31.65 2.57
N HIS A 131 -20.76 31.51 1.42
CA HIS A 131 -22.20 31.26 1.38
C HIS A 131 -22.58 29.94 2.06
N ASP A 132 -21.78 28.89 1.87
CA ASP A 132 -21.96 27.61 2.58
C ASP A 132 -21.78 27.77 4.09
N LEU A 133 -20.75 28.48 4.55
CA LEU A 133 -20.57 28.77 5.97
C LEU A 133 -21.73 29.60 6.53
N LYS A 134 -22.26 30.55 5.77
CA LYS A 134 -23.42 31.38 6.15
C LYS A 134 -24.70 30.55 6.26
N THR A 135 -24.89 29.54 5.41
CA THR A 135 -26.15 28.80 5.32
C THR A 135 -26.15 27.48 6.09
N LYS A 136 -25.01 26.78 6.11
CA LYS A 136 -24.85 25.41 6.65
C LYS A 136 -23.88 25.35 7.83
N GLY A 137 -23.09 26.40 8.08
CA GLY A 137 -22.06 26.41 9.13
C GLY A 137 -20.83 25.55 8.82
N THR A 138 -20.78 24.89 7.65
CA THR A 138 -19.68 24.01 7.23
C THR A 138 -19.45 24.09 5.73
N THR A 139 -18.20 23.90 5.31
CA THR A 139 -17.78 23.78 3.90
C THR A 139 -17.65 22.32 3.44
N ALA A 140 -17.83 21.36 4.35
CA ALA A 140 -17.70 19.94 4.03
C ALA A 140 -18.84 19.45 3.12
N VAL A 141 -18.48 18.70 2.08
CA VAL A 141 -19.45 18.03 1.20
C VAL A 141 -19.85 16.70 1.85
N VAL A 142 -20.97 16.69 2.55
CA VAL A 142 -21.51 15.46 3.14
C VAL A 142 -22.24 14.66 2.05
N LYS A 143 -21.64 13.56 1.60
CA LYS A 143 -22.33 12.58 0.74
C LYS A 143 -23.17 11.65 1.62
N GLY A 144 -24.50 11.70 1.46
CA GLY A 144 -25.39 10.62 1.89
C GLY A 144 -26.06 10.75 3.27
N LEU A 145 -26.52 11.93 3.68
CA LEU A 145 -27.42 12.05 4.84
C LEU A 145 -28.68 12.85 4.48
N ASP A 146 -29.80 12.14 4.34
CA ASP A 146 -31.14 12.64 4.68
C ASP A 146 -31.32 12.64 6.21
N ASP A 147 -30.32 13.14 6.96
CA ASP A 147 -30.42 13.33 8.41
C ASP A 147 -30.67 14.81 8.71
N PRO A 148 -31.88 15.20 9.14
CA PRO A 148 -32.25 16.59 9.42
C PRO A 148 -31.48 17.24 10.59
N ASN A 149 -30.62 16.50 11.30
CA ASN A 149 -29.92 16.96 12.50
C ASN A 149 -28.44 17.36 12.29
N VAL A 150 -27.96 17.44 11.05
CA VAL A 150 -26.59 17.89 10.75
C VAL A 150 -26.56 19.40 10.47
N PHE A 151 -26.20 20.16 11.51
CA PHE A 151 -25.79 21.58 11.59
C PHE A 151 -26.70 22.65 10.93
N LYS A 152 -27.53 23.32 11.75
CA LYS A 152 -28.39 24.47 11.39
C LYS A 152 -28.06 25.74 12.18
N THR A 153 -26.80 26.12 12.24
CA THR A 153 -26.41 27.48 12.68
C THR A 153 -25.31 27.96 11.74
N GLY A 154 -25.68 28.84 10.81
CA GLY A 154 -24.73 29.55 9.96
C GLY A 154 -23.76 30.38 10.79
N MET A 155 -22.54 30.58 10.29
CA MET A 155 -21.55 31.42 10.96
C MET A 155 -21.86 32.90 10.72
N GLU A 156 -21.81 33.72 11.77
CA GLU A 156 -22.00 35.18 11.68
C GLU A 156 -20.69 35.91 11.35
N THR A 157 -19.57 35.41 11.87
CA THR A 157 -18.22 35.91 11.60
C THR A 157 -17.33 34.83 11.01
N VAL A 158 -16.33 35.27 10.24
CA VAL A 158 -15.29 34.41 9.67
C VAL A 158 -13.93 35.06 9.86
N THR A 159 -12.89 34.26 9.81
CA THR A 159 -11.51 34.73 9.88
C THR A 159 -10.94 34.86 8.48
N LEU A 160 -10.34 36.02 8.19
CA LEU A 160 -9.52 36.25 7.01
C LEU A 160 -8.06 36.41 7.44
N TYR A 161 -7.15 35.87 6.62
CA TYR A 161 -5.72 36.07 6.78
C TYR A 161 -5.16 36.85 5.60
N ARG A 162 -4.40 37.91 5.90
CA ARG A 162 -3.69 38.71 4.91
C ARG A 162 -2.19 38.43 4.95
N LEU A 163 -1.59 38.28 3.77
CA LEU A 163 -0.15 38.19 3.56
C LEU A 163 0.25 39.12 2.40
N GLY A 164 0.69 40.34 2.71
CA GLY A 164 0.91 41.36 1.68
C GLY A 164 -0.40 41.70 0.95
N ASN A 165 -0.42 41.49 -0.38
CA ASN A 165 -1.61 41.73 -1.21
C ASN A 165 -2.59 40.55 -1.26
N PHE A 166 -2.20 39.40 -0.72
CA PHE A 166 -3.04 38.21 -0.68
C PHE A 166 -3.94 38.22 0.55
N VAL A 167 -5.23 37.96 0.38
CA VAL A 167 -6.21 37.80 1.45
C VAL A 167 -6.94 36.47 1.22
N ASP A 168 -7.06 35.66 2.27
CA ASP A 168 -7.68 34.34 2.18
C ASP A 168 -8.68 34.06 3.30
N LEU A 169 -9.71 33.29 2.97
CA LEU A 169 -10.60 32.68 3.95
C LEU A 169 -9.91 31.49 4.60
N CYS A 170 -9.52 31.65 5.86
CA CYS A 170 -8.82 30.61 6.59
C CYS A 170 -9.05 30.74 8.10
N ARG A 171 -9.15 29.60 8.78
CA ARG A 171 -9.27 29.54 10.26
C ARG A 171 -7.92 29.66 10.98
N GLY A 172 -6.81 29.44 10.28
CA GLY A 172 -5.47 29.39 10.85
C GLY A 172 -5.26 28.18 11.77
N PRO A 173 -4.25 28.21 12.66
CA PRO A 173 -3.31 29.33 12.86
C PRO A 173 -2.21 29.41 11.79
N HIS A 174 -1.52 30.56 11.74
CA HIS A 174 -0.36 30.80 10.87
C HIS A 174 0.87 31.21 11.69
N MET A 175 2.04 31.13 11.07
CA MET A 175 3.28 31.72 11.59
C MET A 175 3.17 33.25 11.67
N GLU A 176 4.05 33.91 12.43
CA GLU A 176 3.98 35.36 12.61
C GLU A 176 4.31 36.12 11.32
N HIS A 177 5.30 35.63 10.56
CA HIS A 177 5.70 36.26 9.29
C HIS A 177 6.24 35.27 8.26
N SER A 178 6.27 35.67 6.99
CA SER A 178 6.65 34.81 5.84
C SER A 178 8.02 34.15 5.98
N ALA A 179 8.99 34.72 6.70
CA ALA A 179 10.30 34.08 6.90
C ALA A 179 10.29 32.83 7.80
N GLN A 180 9.20 32.56 8.54
CA GLN A 180 9.03 31.37 9.38
C GLN A 180 8.41 30.19 8.63
N THR A 181 8.17 30.29 7.32
CA THR A 181 7.61 29.19 6.52
C THR A 181 8.60 28.06 6.23
N GLY A 182 9.80 28.09 6.82
CA GLY A 182 10.82 27.04 6.69
C GLY A 182 11.47 26.93 5.32
N PHE A 183 12.12 25.79 5.09
CA PHE A 183 12.71 25.41 3.80
C PHE A 183 11.68 24.60 3.02
N PHE A 184 11.15 25.19 1.94
CA PHE A 184 10.12 24.58 1.12
C PHE A 184 10.61 24.13 -0.26
N LYS A 185 9.86 23.19 -0.85
CA LYS A 185 10.02 22.74 -2.24
C LYS A 185 8.65 22.47 -2.86
N LEU A 186 8.40 23.01 -4.06
CA LEU A 186 7.24 22.60 -4.86
C LEU A 186 7.56 21.28 -5.58
N THR A 187 6.63 20.33 -5.55
CA THR A 187 6.92 18.93 -5.92
C THR A 187 6.20 18.45 -7.18
N SER A 188 4.93 18.80 -7.37
CA SER A 188 4.16 18.34 -8.54
C SER A 188 2.90 19.20 -8.77
N VAL A 189 2.39 19.14 -9.99
CA VAL A 189 1.05 19.66 -10.36
C VAL A 189 0.14 18.49 -10.68
N SER A 190 -1.13 18.56 -10.28
CA SER A 190 -2.18 17.62 -10.68
C SER A 190 -3.49 18.35 -10.96
N GLY A 191 -4.43 17.71 -11.65
CA GLY A 191 -5.80 18.22 -11.75
C GLY A 191 -6.65 17.81 -10.54
N ALA A 192 -7.50 18.70 -10.05
CA ALA A 192 -8.51 18.41 -9.04
C ALA A 192 -9.84 19.00 -9.46
N TYR A 193 -10.93 18.25 -9.32
CA TYR A 193 -12.26 18.80 -9.59
C TYR A 193 -12.78 19.55 -8.37
N TRP A 194 -13.39 20.71 -8.59
CA TRP A 194 -14.00 21.47 -7.48
C TRP A 194 -15.02 20.59 -6.74
N ARG A 195 -14.90 20.54 -5.41
CA ARG A 195 -15.68 19.66 -4.51
C ARG A 195 -15.60 18.15 -4.80
N GLY A 196 -14.62 17.72 -5.59
CA GLY A 196 -14.45 16.31 -5.94
C GLY A 196 -15.56 15.77 -6.86
N ASP A 197 -16.28 16.64 -7.56
CA ASP A 197 -17.29 16.27 -8.55
C ASP A 197 -16.76 16.52 -9.96
N GLU A 198 -16.62 15.45 -10.75
CA GLU A 198 -16.11 15.48 -12.13
C GLU A 198 -16.90 16.38 -13.08
N LYS A 199 -18.14 16.74 -12.73
CA LYS A 199 -18.97 17.68 -13.49
C LYS A 199 -18.58 19.13 -13.28
N ASN A 200 -17.85 19.44 -12.22
CA ASN A 200 -17.41 20.79 -11.91
C ASN A 200 -16.12 21.16 -12.67
N LYS A 201 -15.78 22.45 -12.64
CA LYS A 201 -14.56 22.94 -13.27
C LYS A 201 -13.32 22.27 -12.66
N GLN A 202 -12.41 21.84 -13.53
CA GLN A 202 -11.12 21.29 -13.14
C GLN A 202 -10.17 22.43 -12.74
N LEU A 203 -9.64 22.33 -11.52
CA LEU A 203 -8.61 23.19 -10.96
C LEU A 203 -7.24 22.53 -11.10
N GLN A 204 -6.20 23.35 -10.98
CA GLN A 204 -4.81 22.92 -11.00
C GLN A 204 -4.23 22.97 -9.59
N ARG A 205 -3.92 21.81 -9.05
CA ARG A 205 -3.39 21.62 -7.69
C ARG A 205 -1.87 21.62 -7.72
N ILE A 206 -1.23 22.53 -6.99
CA ILE A 206 0.21 22.51 -6.74
C ILE A 206 0.48 21.86 -5.39
N TYR A 207 1.33 20.83 -5.36
CA TYR A 207 1.82 20.22 -4.12
C TYR A 207 3.18 20.78 -3.70
N GLY A 208 3.33 21.07 -2.41
CA GLY A 208 4.58 21.49 -1.81
C GLY A 208 4.85 20.77 -0.48
N THR A 209 6.08 20.89 0.00
CA THR A 209 6.47 20.48 1.35
C THR A 209 7.32 21.57 1.99
N SER A 210 7.34 21.63 3.32
CA SER A 210 8.23 22.52 4.08
C SER A 210 8.70 21.86 5.36
N PHE A 211 9.94 22.19 5.76
CA PHE A 211 10.63 21.71 6.95
C PHE A 211 11.41 22.82 7.65
N GLU A 212 11.67 22.65 8.94
CA GLU A 212 12.44 23.60 9.76
C GLU A 212 13.88 23.77 9.27
N THR A 213 14.52 22.68 8.83
CA THR A 213 15.91 22.71 8.38
C THR A 213 16.09 22.27 6.93
N LYS A 214 17.15 22.79 6.29
CA LYS A 214 17.55 22.36 4.96
C LYS A 214 17.98 20.89 4.92
N ALA A 215 18.47 20.36 6.03
CA ALA A 215 18.87 18.96 6.14
C ALA A 215 17.65 18.05 6.04
N ASP A 216 16.59 18.34 6.79
CA ASP A 216 15.34 17.56 6.80
C ASP A 216 14.65 17.59 5.43
N LEU A 217 14.59 18.77 4.79
CA LEU A 217 14.06 18.89 3.43
C LEU A 217 14.87 18.02 2.45
N LYS A 218 16.21 18.08 2.52
CA LYS A 218 17.07 17.29 1.63
C LYS A 218 16.88 15.79 1.86
N GLU A 219 16.79 15.36 3.11
CA GLU A 219 16.53 13.97 3.47
C GLU A 219 15.15 13.51 2.98
N TYR A 220 14.11 14.31 3.19
CA TYR A 220 12.77 14.03 2.67
C TYR A 220 12.76 13.88 1.14
N LEU A 221 13.38 14.81 0.41
CA LEU A 221 13.46 14.73 -1.05
C LEU A 221 14.26 13.50 -1.51
N ALA A 222 15.35 13.15 -0.82
CA ALA A 222 16.11 11.94 -1.11
C ALA A 222 15.27 10.67 -0.88
N ARG A 223 14.50 10.60 0.21
CA ARG A 223 13.55 9.50 0.47
C ARG A 223 12.47 9.40 -0.60
N LYS A 224 11.90 10.54 -1.04
CA LYS A 224 10.88 10.57 -2.10
C LYS A 224 11.43 10.11 -3.46
N GLU A 225 12.65 10.49 -3.80
CA GLU A 225 13.31 10.03 -5.03
C GLU A 225 13.66 8.54 -4.97
N GLU A 226 14.09 8.03 -3.82
CA GLU A 226 14.28 6.59 -3.63
C GLU A 226 12.95 5.82 -3.70
N ALA A 227 11.86 6.36 -3.15
CA ALA A 227 10.52 5.78 -3.26
C ALA A 227 10.09 5.64 -4.73
N LYS A 228 10.29 6.68 -5.54
CA LYS A 228 9.96 6.65 -6.98
C LYS A 228 10.74 5.57 -7.73
N LYS A 229 12.03 5.39 -7.42
CA LYS A 229 12.85 4.32 -8.03
C LYS A 229 12.41 2.91 -7.63
N ARG A 230 11.69 2.79 -6.51
CA ARG A 230 11.16 1.53 -6.00
C ARG A 230 9.73 1.27 -6.43
N ASP A 231 9.02 2.28 -6.92
CA ASP A 231 7.64 2.16 -7.36
C ASP A 231 7.48 0.98 -8.34
N HIS A 232 6.64 0.02 -7.95
CA HIS A 232 6.43 -1.20 -8.71
C HIS A 232 5.87 -0.94 -10.12
N ARG A 233 5.27 0.22 -10.39
CA ARG A 233 4.77 0.60 -11.73
C ARG A 233 5.92 0.95 -12.65
N CYS A 234 6.85 1.78 -12.17
CA CYS A 234 8.07 2.11 -12.91
C CYS A 234 8.94 0.87 -13.11
N LEU A 235 9.19 0.11 -12.03
CA LEU A 235 9.97 -1.13 -12.11
C LEU A 235 9.27 -2.20 -12.96
N GLY A 236 7.95 -2.28 -12.89
CA GLY A 236 7.14 -3.24 -13.64
C GLY A 236 7.27 -3.02 -15.14
N GLU A 237 7.29 -1.77 -15.59
CA GLU A 237 7.54 -1.39 -16.98
C GLU A 237 8.99 -1.66 -17.38
N GLU A 238 9.96 -1.15 -16.61
CA GLU A 238 11.40 -1.29 -16.89
C GLU A 238 11.84 -2.76 -17.00
N LEU A 239 11.32 -3.61 -16.10
CA LEU A 239 11.65 -5.04 -16.03
C LEU A 239 10.67 -5.91 -16.82
N LYS A 240 9.70 -5.31 -17.51
CA LYS A 240 8.68 -6.00 -18.33
C LYS A 240 7.92 -7.07 -17.55
N ILE A 241 7.48 -6.75 -16.34
CA ILE A 241 6.75 -7.66 -15.45
C ILE A 241 5.28 -7.73 -15.84
N PHE A 242 4.64 -6.59 -16.04
CA PHE A 242 3.24 -6.48 -16.41
C PHE A 242 3.00 -5.26 -17.30
N THR A 243 1.85 -5.20 -17.93
CA THR A 243 1.34 -4.01 -18.63
C THR A 243 -0.16 -3.88 -18.42
N PHE A 244 -0.72 -2.74 -18.79
CA PHE A 244 -2.16 -2.50 -18.86
C PHE A 244 -2.54 -2.15 -20.29
N SER A 245 -3.77 -2.50 -20.68
CA SER A 245 -4.36 -2.12 -21.96
C SER A 245 -5.70 -1.45 -21.70
N GLU A 246 -5.93 -0.28 -22.28
CA GLU A 246 -7.20 0.43 -22.19
C GLU A 246 -8.35 -0.42 -22.74
N GLU A 247 -8.12 -1.16 -23.83
CA GLU A 247 -9.11 -2.06 -24.44
C GLU A 247 -9.50 -3.23 -23.53
N ILE A 248 -8.62 -3.66 -22.64
CA ILE A 248 -8.88 -4.76 -21.69
C ILE A 248 -9.63 -4.25 -20.46
N GLY A 249 -9.31 -3.02 -20.02
CA GLY A 249 -10.00 -2.35 -18.93
C GLY A 249 -9.14 -2.12 -17.68
N ALA A 250 -9.51 -1.10 -16.92
CA ALA A 250 -8.76 -0.66 -15.75
C ALA A 250 -8.76 -1.70 -14.62
N GLY A 251 -7.60 -1.89 -13.98
CA GLY A 251 -7.43 -2.81 -12.87
C GLY A 251 -7.33 -4.28 -13.29
N LEU A 252 -7.11 -4.56 -14.57
CA LEU A 252 -6.92 -5.91 -15.11
C LEU A 252 -5.51 -6.02 -15.74
N PRO A 253 -4.48 -6.38 -14.95
CA PRO A 253 -3.11 -6.41 -15.43
C PRO A 253 -2.87 -7.57 -16.41
N LEU A 254 -2.12 -7.28 -17.46
CA LEU A 254 -1.54 -8.28 -18.35
C LEU A 254 -0.15 -8.67 -17.84
N TRP A 255 0.00 -9.92 -17.45
CA TRP A 255 1.29 -10.46 -17.02
C TRP A 255 2.16 -10.79 -18.23
N LEU A 256 3.30 -10.10 -18.32
CA LEU A 256 4.30 -10.35 -19.35
C LEU A 256 5.16 -11.57 -18.96
N PRO A 257 5.94 -12.16 -19.89
CA PRO A 257 6.70 -13.38 -19.61
C PRO A 257 7.52 -13.33 -18.32
N ASN A 258 8.18 -12.19 -18.04
CA ASN A 258 8.98 -12.04 -16.83
C ASN A 258 8.14 -12.07 -15.54
N GLY A 259 6.97 -11.42 -15.55
CA GLY A 259 6.07 -11.46 -14.39
C GLY A 259 5.41 -12.81 -14.20
N THR A 260 5.08 -13.50 -15.29
CA THR A 260 4.54 -14.87 -15.24
C THR A 260 5.51 -15.86 -14.59
N ILE A 261 6.82 -15.70 -14.83
CA ILE A 261 7.84 -16.50 -14.15
C ILE A 261 7.78 -16.30 -12.63
N ILE A 262 7.72 -15.05 -12.17
CA ILE A 262 7.64 -14.74 -10.73
C ILE A 262 6.39 -15.35 -10.12
N ARG A 263 5.23 -15.25 -10.81
CA ARG A 263 3.97 -15.88 -10.36
C ARG A 263 4.12 -17.38 -10.18
N HIS A 264 4.68 -18.09 -11.15
CA HIS A 264 4.83 -19.54 -11.05
C HIS A 264 5.84 -19.97 -9.97
N GLU A 265 6.91 -19.20 -9.74
CA GLU A 265 7.84 -19.47 -8.64
C GLU A 265 7.17 -19.29 -7.26
N LEU A 266 6.34 -18.25 -7.11
CA LEU A 266 5.56 -18.04 -5.88
C LEU A 266 4.51 -19.13 -5.68
N GLU A 267 3.78 -19.49 -6.73
CA GLU A 267 2.78 -20.57 -6.67
C GLU A 267 3.43 -21.92 -6.35
N LYS A 268 4.57 -22.23 -6.97
CA LYS A 268 5.35 -23.43 -6.65
C LYS A 268 5.79 -23.45 -5.19
N LEU A 269 6.36 -22.35 -4.69
CA LEU A 269 6.74 -22.22 -3.27
C LEU A 269 5.56 -22.51 -2.36
N ALA A 270 4.43 -21.86 -2.62
CA ALA A 270 3.23 -22.06 -1.81
C ALA A 270 2.74 -23.50 -1.89
N MET A 271 2.66 -24.11 -3.07
CA MET A 271 2.26 -25.52 -3.21
C MET A 271 3.17 -26.48 -2.43
N GLU A 272 4.48 -26.25 -2.41
CA GLU A 272 5.42 -27.07 -1.66
C GLU A 272 5.24 -26.93 -0.14
N GLU A 273 5.08 -25.70 0.38
CA GLU A 273 4.87 -25.45 1.80
C GLU A 273 3.49 -25.92 2.27
N GLU A 274 2.45 -25.66 1.47
CA GLU A 274 1.08 -26.14 1.70
C GLU A 274 1.02 -27.67 1.76
N ARG A 275 1.75 -28.37 0.87
CA ARG A 275 1.80 -29.83 0.89
C ARG A 275 2.46 -30.38 2.15
N LYS A 276 3.52 -29.73 2.66
CA LYS A 276 4.17 -30.11 3.93
C LYS A 276 3.21 -29.98 5.12
N ASP A 277 2.34 -28.99 5.07
CA ASP A 277 1.34 -28.71 6.11
C ASP A 277 0.02 -29.50 5.88
N GLY A 278 -0.03 -30.42 4.91
CA GLY A 278 -1.16 -31.30 4.67
C GLY A 278 -2.37 -30.64 4.01
N TYR A 279 -2.17 -29.55 3.26
CA TYR A 279 -3.23 -28.95 2.45
C TYR A 279 -3.52 -29.78 1.19
N GLN A 280 -4.79 -29.80 0.83
CA GLN A 280 -5.33 -30.46 -0.35
C GLN A 280 -5.75 -29.40 -1.36
N ARG A 281 -5.18 -29.47 -2.56
CA ARG A 281 -5.44 -28.49 -3.63
C ARG A 281 -6.76 -28.78 -4.31
N VAL A 282 -7.55 -27.73 -4.51
CA VAL A 282 -8.82 -27.76 -5.22
C VAL A 282 -8.85 -26.67 -6.30
N ALA A 283 -9.81 -26.75 -7.21
CA ALA A 283 -10.07 -25.74 -8.22
C ALA A 283 -11.58 -25.51 -8.32
N THR A 284 -12.00 -24.24 -8.37
CA THR A 284 -13.42 -23.87 -8.37
C THR A 284 -13.78 -22.91 -9.50
N PRO A 285 -15.04 -22.95 -9.99
CA PRO A 285 -15.51 -22.05 -11.05
C PRO A 285 -15.33 -20.55 -10.73
N HIS A 286 -15.31 -19.71 -11.77
CA HIS A 286 -15.26 -18.24 -11.62
C HIS A 286 -16.63 -17.58 -11.51
N LEU A 287 -17.69 -18.29 -11.89
CA LEU A 287 -19.06 -17.81 -11.94
C LEU A 287 -19.96 -18.72 -11.11
N THR A 288 -20.96 -18.14 -10.45
CA THR A 288 -21.96 -18.89 -9.70
C THR A 288 -23.28 -18.12 -9.62
N LYS A 289 -24.36 -18.82 -9.26
CA LYS A 289 -25.70 -18.24 -9.13
C LYS A 289 -25.80 -17.32 -7.92
N ALA A 290 -26.66 -16.31 -8.02
CA ALA A 290 -26.96 -15.38 -6.93
C ALA A 290 -27.29 -16.07 -5.59
N ASP A 291 -28.04 -17.18 -5.62
CA ASP A 291 -28.45 -17.95 -4.42
C ASP A 291 -27.28 -18.33 -3.52
N LEU A 292 -26.11 -18.65 -4.10
CA LEU A 292 -24.91 -18.99 -3.33
C LEU A 292 -24.41 -17.78 -2.53
N TYR A 293 -24.47 -16.58 -3.12
CA TYR A 293 -24.05 -15.34 -2.48
C TYR A 293 -25.09 -14.78 -1.51
N TYR A 294 -26.37 -15.04 -1.73
CA TYR A 294 -27.39 -14.81 -0.72
C TYR A 294 -27.17 -15.71 0.50
N ARG A 295 -27.01 -17.03 0.29
CA ARG A 295 -26.78 -18.00 1.36
C ARG A 295 -25.51 -17.69 2.17
N SER A 296 -24.42 -17.35 1.50
CA SER A 296 -23.17 -16.98 2.17
C SER A 296 -23.19 -15.59 2.79
N GLY A 297 -24.17 -14.74 2.49
CA GLY A 297 -24.29 -13.36 2.97
C GLY A 297 -23.48 -12.33 2.18
N HIS A 298 -22.75 -12.73 1.13
CA HIS A 298 -21.99 -11.78 0.32
C HIS A 298 -22.89 -10.83 -0.47
N LEU A 299 -24.04 -11.28 -0.98
CA LEU A 299 -24.92 -10.35 -1.69
C LEU A 299 -25.56 -9.32 -0.74
N PRO A 300 -26.08 -9.69 0.45
CA PRO A 300 -26.58 -8.71 1.40
C PRO A 300 -25.56 -7.68 1.91
N TYR A 301 -24.29 -8.07 2.11
CA TYR A 301 -23.29 -7.23 2.78
C TYR A 301 -22.15 -6.72 1.89
N TYR A 302 -21.97 -7.28 0.69
CA TYR A 302 -20.81 -7.05 -0.18
C TYR A 302 -21.19 -6.71 -1.64
N ARG A 303 -22.46 -6.43 -1.91
CA ARG A 303 -22.99 -6.17 -3.28
C ARG A 303 -22.28 -5.02 -3.99
N GLU A 304 -21.93 -3.97 -3.27
CA GLU A 304 -21.30 -2.75 -3.83
C GLU A 304 -19.89 -3.03 -4.39
N ASP A 305 -19.20 -4.01 -3.81
CA ASP A 305 -17.84 -4.43 -4.21
C ASP A 305 -17.87 -5.63 -5.19
N MET A 306 -19.04 -6.09 -5.61
CA MET A 306 -19.21 -7.16 -6.60
C MET A 306 -19.45 -6.58 -7.99
N TYR A 307 -18.96 -7.27 -9.02
CA TYR A 307 -19.34 -6.97 -10.39
C TYR A 307 -20.85 -7.18 -10.58
N GLU A 308 -21.45 -6.37 -11.46
CA GLU A 308 -22.83 -6.54 -11.87
C GLU A 308 -23.09 -7.95 -12.42
N PRO A 309 -24.27 -8.55 -12.16
CA PRO A 309 -24.57 -9.90 -12.59
C PRO A 309 -24.70 -10.00 -14.11
N ILE A 310 -24.32 -11.16 -14.62
CA ILE A 310 -24.63 -11.60 -15.98
C ILE A 310 -25.98 -12.32 -15.92
N ASN A 311 -27.00 -11.77 -16.61
CA ASN A 311 -28.31 -12.40 -16.71
C ASN A 311 -28.32 -13.42 -17.86
N ILE A 312 -28.56 -14.68 -17.53
CA ILE A 312 -28.68 -15.79 -18.49
C ILE A 312 -30.02 -16.47 -18.24
N GLU A 313 -30.94 -16.38 -19.20
CA GLU A 313 -32.26 -17.04 -19.14
C GLU A 313 -33.07 -16.71 -17.87
N GLY A 314 -32.97 -15.46 -17.39
CA GLY A 314 -33.65 -15.01 -16.17
C GLY A 314 -32.95 -15.41 -14.87
N GLN A 315 -31.77 -16.02 -14.94
CA GLN A 315 -30.92 -16.31 -13.77
C GLN A 315 -29.73 -15.36 -13.71
N GLU A 316 -29.47 -14.82 -12.54
CA GLU A 316 -28.31 -13.96 -12.28
C GLU A 316 -27.08 -14.80 -11.89
N TYR A 317 -26.00 -14.63 -12.67
CA TYR A 317 -24.69 -15.19 -12.38
C TYR A 317 -23.70 -14.08 -12.02
N PHE A 318 -22.92 -14.30 -10.97
CA PHE A 318 -21.92 -13.35 -10.50
C PHE A 318 -20.51 -13.92 -10.68
N LEU A 319 -19.57 -13.04 -11.05
CA LEU A 319 -18.14 -13.32 -10.91
C LEU A 319 -17.81 -13.44 -9.43
N LYS A 320 -16.98 -14.43 -9.06
CA LYS A 320 -16.69 -14.67 -7.65
C LYS A 320 -15.83 -13.56 -7.03
N PRO A 321 -16.27 -12.89 -5.94
CA PRO A 321 -15.44 -11.94 -5.19
C PRO A 321 -14.50 -12.63 -4.19
N MET A 322 -14.71 -13.93 -3.95
CA MET A 322 -13.98 -14.78 -3.01
C MET A 322 -14.26 -16.27 -3.24
N ASN A 323 -13.38 -17.15 -2.73
CA ASN A 323 -13.46 -18.59 -2.96
C ASN A 323 -14.28 -19.35 -1.90
N CYS A 324 -14.46 -18.80 -0.68
CA CYS A 324 -15.08 -19.50 0.46
C CYS A 324 -16.34 -20.30 0.13
N PRO A 325 -17.39 -19.73 -0.50
CA PRO A 325 -18.63 -20.47 -0.71
C PRO A 325 -18.45 -21.72 -1.57
N HIS A 326 -17.50 -21.69 -2.50
CA HIS A 326 -17.20 -22.85 -3.35
C HIS A 326 -16.46 -23.94 -2.58
N HIS A 327 -15.52 -23.56 -1.70
CA HIS A 327 -14.79 -24.51 -0.86
C HIS A 327 -15.72 -25.20 0.15
N HIS A 328 -16.73 -24.49 0.66
CA HIS A 328 -17.76 -25.06 1.54
C HIS A 328 -18.56 -26.18 0.85
N HIS A 329 -18.85 -26.01 -0.44
CA HIS A 329 -19.49 -27.06 -1.24
C HIS A 329 -18.57 -28.27 -1.46
N ILE A 330 -17.26 -28.06 -1.64
CA ILE A 330 -16.30 -29.17 -1.73
C ILE A 330 -16.19 -29.91 -0.40
N TYR A 331 -16.12 -29.19 0.73
CA TYR A 331 -16.13 -29.82 2.05
C TYR A 331 -17.36 -30.72 2.23
N SER A 332 -18.54 -30.21 1.85
CA SER A 332 -19.84 -30.88 1.99
C SER A 332 -20.09 -32.00 0.98
N ALA A 333 -19.21 -32.20 0.00
CA ALA A 333 -19.40 -33.22 -1.04
C ALA A 333 -19.29 -34.65 -0.48
N GLU A 334 -18.64 -34.82 0.68
CA GLU A 334 -18.43 -36.11 1.33
C GLU A 334 -18.72 -35.99 2.83
N PRO A 335 -19.27 -37.04 3.47
CA PRO A 335 -19.40 -37.07 4.92
C PRO A 335 -18.01 -37.07 5.57
N ARG A 336 -17.87 -36.36 6.70
CA ARG A 336 -16.61 -36.23 7.45
C ARG A 336 -16.75 -36.81 8.86
N SER A 337 -15.76 -37.57 9.29
CA SER A 337 -15.57 -38.02 10.67
C SER A 337 -14.65 -37.05 11.41
N TYR A 338 -14.74 -36.99 12.75
CA TYR A 338 -13.78 -36.26 13.59
C TYR A 338 -12.33 -36.69 13.34
N ARG A 339 -12.12 -37.92 12.84
CA ARG A 339 -10.79 -38.48 12.50
C ARG A 339 -10.23 -37.92 11.19
N ASP A 340 -11.08 -37.39 10.33
CA ASP A 340 -10.66 -36.78 9.07
C ASP A 340 -10.23 -35.32 9.25
N LEU A 341 -10.57 -34.72 10.40
CA LEU A 341 -10.25 -33.34 10.72
C LEU A 341 -8.85 -33.22 11.35
N PRO A 342 -8.07 -32.17 11.01
CA PRO A 342 -8.47 -31.02 10.20
C PRO A 342 -8.37 -31.26 8.68
N VAL A 343 -9.39 -30.80 7.93
CA VAL A 343 -9.37 -30.76 6.46
C VAL A 343 -8.94 -29.38 6.01
N ARG A 344 -7.91 -29.29 5.16
CA ARG A 344 -7.35 -28.02 4.68
C ARG A 344 -7.46 -27.92 3.17
N LEU A 345 -8.40 -27.13 2.65
CA LEU A 345 -8.60 -26.96 1.21
C LEU A 345 -7.91 -25.67 0.74
N ALA A 346 -6.99 -25.77 -0.23
CA ALA A 346 -6.25 -24.63 -0.76
C ALA A 346 -6.47 -24.46 -2.27
N GLU A 347 -6.50 -23.22 -2.74
CA GLU A 347 -6.64 -22.86 -4.15
C GLU A 347 -5.88 -21.56 -4.43
N TYR A 348 -5.14 -21.50 -5.55
CA TYR A 348 -4.79 -20.21 -6.14
C TYR A 348 -6.00 -19.65 -6.89
N GLY A 349 -6.95 -19.12 -6.12
CA GLY A 349 -8.28 -18.78 -6.63
C GLY A 349 -8.32 -17.39 -7.24
N THR A 350 -8.65 -17.30 -8.53
CA THR A 350 -8.89 -16.01 -9.21
C THR A 350 -10.25 -15.44 -8.83
N VAL A 351 -10.25 -14.23 -8.30
CA VAL A 351 -11.44 -13.52 -7.85
C VAL A 351 -11.53 -12.13 -8.48
N TYR A 352 -12.73 -11.55 -8.45
CA TYR A 352 -13.03 -10.26 -9.06
C TYR A 352 -13.78 -9.36 -8.08
N ARG A 353 -13.27 -8.14 -7.86
CA ARG A 353 -13.89 -7.12 -7.01
C ARG A 353 -14.05 -5.82 -7.77
N PHE A 354 -15.20 -5.19 -7.63
CA PHE A 354 -15.50 -3.91 -8.22
C PHE A 354 -14.87 -2.77 -7.40
N GLU A 355 -13.56 -2.64 -7.53
CA GLU A 355 -12.83 -1.52 -6.94
C GLU A 355 -13.15 -0.22 -7.72
N GLN A 356 -13.40 0.87 -7.00
CA GLN A 356 -13.62 2.19 -7.62
C GLN A 356 -12.40 2.57 -8.45
N SER A 357 -12.61 3.15 -9.64
CA SER A 357 -11.54 3.46 -10.60
C SER A 357 -10.42 4.31 -10.00
N GLY A 358 -10.77 5.32 -9.19
CA GLY A 358 -9.81 6.19 -8.51
C GLY A 358 -8.99 5.51 -7.40
N SER A 359 -9.38 4.30 -6.98
CA SER A 359 -8.65 3.52 -5.97
C SER A 359 -7.65 2.53 -6.57
N LEU A 360 -7.72 2.28 -7.88
CA LEU A 360 -6.82 1.36 -8.56
C LEU A 360 -5.39 1.89 -8.54
N ASN A 361 -4.43 1.01 -8.26
CA ASN A 361 -3.02 1.38 -8.18
C ASN A 361 -2.13 0.24 -8.67
N GLY A 362 -1.70 0.34 -9.93
CA GLY A 362 -0.84 -0.66 -10.57
C GLY A 362 -1.34 -2.08 -10.32
N ILE A 363 -0.45 -2.95 -9.85
CA ILE A 363 -0.81 -4.31 -9.39
C ILE A 363 -1.00 -4.39 -7.86
N LEU A 364 -0.85 -3.28 -7.13
CA LEU A 364 -1.08 -3.27 -5.67
C LEU A 364 -2.59 -3.36 -5.33
N ARG A 365 -3.44 -2.71 -6.14
CA ARG A 365 -4.91 -2.72 -6.03
C ARG A 365 -5.55 -2.84 -7.41
N THR A 366 -6.07 -4.03 -7.71
CA THR A 366 -6.64 -4.44 -9.00
C THR A 366 -8.08 -4.92 -8.83
N ARG A 367 -8.81 -5.05 -9.93
CA ARG A 367 -10.17 -5.63 -9.95
C ARG A 367 -10.17 -7.14 -10.14
N GLY A 368 -9.21 -7.67 -10.88
CA GLY A 368 -8.98 -9.11 -11.01
C GLY A 368 -7.65 -9.48 -10.37
N PHE A 369 -7.65 -10.50 -9.52
CA PHE A 369 -6.44 -10.98 -8.85
C PHE A 369 -6.55 -12.43 -8.42
N VAL A 370 -5.40 -13.05 -8.14
CA VAL A 370 -5.31 -14.46 -7.75
C VAL A 370 -4.75 -14.55 -6.35
N GLN A 371 -5.51 -15.15 -5.43
CA GLN A 371 -5.12 -15.27 -4.02
C GLN A 371 -4.56 -16.64 -3.70
N ASN A 372 -3.54 -16.72 -2.84
CA ASN A 372 -3.12 -17.96 -2.20
C ASN A 372 -4.11 -18.36 -1.09
N ASP A 373 -5.35 -18.64 -1.48
CA ASP A 373 -6.48 -18.75 -0.56
C ASP A 373 -6.66 -20.19 -0.05
N ALA A 374 -7.07 -20.34 1.19
CA ALA A 374 -7.41 -21.63 1.75
C ALA A 374 -8.43 -21.53 2.89
N HIS A 375 -9.20 -22.62 3.03
CA HIS A 375 -10.21 -22.80 4.05
C HIS A 375 -9.93 -24.09 4.82
N ILE A 376 -9.70 -23.95 6.12
CA ILE A 376 -9.43 -25.06 7.04
C ILE A 376 -10.68 -25.34 7.85
N TYR A 377 -11.10 -26.60 7.88
CA TYR A 377 -12.23 -27.10 8.63
C TYR A 377 -11.69 -27.96 9.76
N CYS A 378 -11.96 -27.58 11.00
CA CYS A 378 -11.40 -28.21 12.17
C CYS A 378 -12.43 -28.33 13.29
N THR A 379 -12.14 -29.17 14.29
CA THR A 379 -12.91 -29.20 15.53
C THR A 379 -12.59 -27.99 16.41
N GLU A 380 -13.41 -27.75 17.42
CA GLU A 380 -13.20 -26.66 18.36
C GLU A 380 -11.84 -26.75 19.07
N ASP A 381 -11.47 -27.94 19.53
CA ASP A 381 -10.22 -28.19 20.25
C ASP A 381 -8.98 -28.03 19.34
N GLN A 382 -9.14 -28.22 18.03
CA GLN A 382 -8.08 -28.03 17.04
C GLN A 382 -7.92 -26.56 16.60
N ALA A 383 -8.94 -25.71 16.78
CA ALA A 383 -8.99 -24.39 16.18
C ALA A 383 -7.81 -23.49 16.58
N LYS A 384 -7.39 -23.51 17.86
CA LYS A 384 -6.23 -22.74 18.34
C LYS A 384 -4.94 -23.17 17.64
N ASP A 385 -4.68 -24.47 17.60
CA ASP A 385 -3.45 -25.02 17.02
C ASP A 385 -3.39 -24.81 15.52
N GLU A 386 -4.52 -24.94 14.80
CA GLU A 386 -4.59 -24.64 13.37
C GLU A 386 -4.37 -23.15 13.08
N PHE A 387 -4.93 -22.25 13.90
CA PHE A 387 -4.72 -20.81 13.76
C PHE A 387 -3.24 -20.44 13.98
N LEU A 388 -2.59 -21.05 14.98
CA LEU A 388 -1.16 -20.90 15.25
C LEU A 388 -0.29 -21.43 14.10
N ARG A 389 -0.62 -22.61 13.53
CA ARG A 389 0.11 -23.15 12.36
C ARG A 389 0.05 -22.20 11.17
N VAL A 390 -1.11 -21.56 10.94
CA VAL A 390 -1.24 -20.54 9.90
C VAL A 390 -0.35 -19.33 10.19
N MET A 391 -0.26 -18.85 11.44
CA MET A 391 0.65 -17.76 11.81
C MET A 391 2.11 -18.12 11.55
N GLN A 392 2.51 -19.34 11.91
CA GLN A 392 3.85 -19.85 11.65
C GLN A 392 4.14 -19.94 10.15
N LEU A 393 3.14 -20.30 9.32
CA LEU A 393 3.29 -20.29 7.87
C LEU A 393 3.53 -18.88 7.32
N HIS A 394 2.83 -17.85 7.84
CA HIS A 394 3.11 -16.45 7.49
C HIS A 394 4.54 -16.06 7.83
N GLU A 395 4.98 -16.34 9.07
CA GLU A 395 6.33 -16.04 9.51
C GLU A 395 7.39 -16.74 8.64
N ARG A 396 7.21 -18.03 8.30
CA ARG A 396 8.14 -18.77 7.44
C ARG A 396 8.29 -18.11 6.08
N PHE A 397 7.19 -17.70 5.45
CA PHE A 397 7.25 -16.98 4.18
C PHE A 397 7.95 -15.63 4.34
N TYR A 398 7.57 -14.81 5.32
CA TYR A 398 8.14 -13.48 5.48
C TYR A 398 9.65 -13.52 5.73
N ARG A 399 10.10 -14.44 6.59
CA ARG A 399 11.54 -14.68 6.81
C ARG A 399 12.26 -15.15 5.55
N LEU A 400 11.63 -16.01 4.74
CA LEU A 400 12.20 -16.46 3.46
C LEU A 400 12.44 -15.30 2.48
N PHE A 401 11.51 -14.35 2.41
CA PHE A 401 11.66 -13.15 1.59
C PHE A 401 12.56 -12.07 2.25
N GLY A 402 13.09 -12.32 3.44
CA GLY A 402 13.92 -11.34 4.16
C GLY A 402 13.13 -10.17 4.76
N ILE A 403 11.81 -10.33 4.92
CA ILE A 403 10.92 -9.36 5.56
C ILE A 403 11.09 -9.50 7.08
N LYS A 404 11.68 -8.48 7.70
CA LYS A 404 12.00 -8.49 9.14
C LYS A 404 10.97 -7.74 9.99
N ASN A 405 10.40 -6.67 9.44
CA ASN A 405 9.46 -5.81 10.15
C ASN A 405 8.04 -6.17 9.73
N PHE A 406 7.43 -7.05 10.52
CA PHE A 406 6.00 -7.35 10.41
C PHE A 406 5.42 -7.56 11.79
N TYR A 407 4.13 -7.25 11.91
CA TYR A 407 3.36 -7.44 13.14
C TYR A 407 1.92 -7.80 12.80
N MET A 408 1.21 -8.30 13.80
CA MET A 408 -0.20 -8.65 13.65
C MET A 408 -1.09 -7.52 14.16
N ARG A 409 -2.17 -7.22 13.47
CA ARG A 409 -3.23 -6.36 13.95
C ARG A 409 -4.47 -7.19 14.21
N LEU A 410 -4.88 -7.28 15.46
CA LEU A 410 -6.14 -7.90 15.85
C LEU A 410 -7.26 -6.89 15.69
N SER A 411 -8.09 -7.07 14.67
CA SER A 411 -9.23 -6.21 14.43
C SER A 411 -10.42 -6.69 15.26
N LEU A 412 -10.87 -5.83 16.18
CA LEU A 412 -11.98 -6.06 17.11
C LEU A 412 -13.29 -5.48 16.56
N PRO A 413 -14.45 -6.04 16.92
CA PRO A 413 -15.75 -5.47 16.54
C PRO A 413 -15.99 -4.11 17.19
N ASP A 414 -16.83 -3.29 16.55
CA ASP A 414 -17.38 -2.09 17.18
C ASP A 414 -18.58 -2.50 18.06
N MET A 415 -18.37 -2.49 19.39
CA MET A 415 -19.38 -2.93 20.36
C MET A 415 -20.59 -1.99 20.40
N ASP A 416 -20.46 -0.74 19.95
CA ASP A 416 -21.53 0.26 19.94
C ASP A 416 -22.34 0.25 18.64
N ARG A 417 -21.91 -0.52 17.62
CA ARG A 417 -22.57 -0.67 16.31
C ARG A 417 -22.73 -2.14 15.88
N LEU A 418 -23.26 -2.97 16.78
CA LEU A 418 -23.52 -4.39 16.55
C LEU A 418 -24.41 -4.68 15.32
N ASN A 419 -25.23 -3.73 14.86
CA ASN A 419 -26.10 -3.89 13.67
C ASN A 419 -25.32 -4.23 12.37
N LYS A 420 -24.01 -3.93 12.31
CA LYS A 420 -23.11 -4.31 11.20
C LYS A 420 -22.48 -5.70 11.34
N PHE A 421 -22.55 -6.29 12.53
CA PHE A 421 -21.97 -7.59 12.87
C PHE A 421 -23.10 -8.59 13.15
N VAL A 422 -22.78 -9.89 13.15
CA VAL A 422 -23.78 -10.88 13.55
C VAL A 422 -23.96 -10.89 15.06
N ASP A 423 -25.22 -10.84 15.47
CA ASP A 423 -25.71 -10.83 16.86
C ASP A 423 -25.54 -12.22 17.52
N ASP A 424 -24.29 -12.59 17.79
CA ASP A 424 -23.90 -13.84 18.47
C ASP A 424 -22.69 -13.60 19.40
N SER A 425 -22.95 -12.92 20.52
CA SER A 425 -21.92 -12.48 21.47
C SER A 425 -21.10 -13.62 22.09
N GLU A 426 -21.67 -14.81 22.22
CA GLU A 426 -21.00 -15.99 22.77
C GLU A 426 -19.94 -16.52 21.79
N SER A 427 -20.31 -16.70 20.51
CA SER A 427 -19.38 -17.14 19.47
C SER A 427 -18.22 -16.16 19.28
N TRP A 428 -18.49 -14.85 19.32
CA TRP A 428 -17.46 -13.81 19.26
C TRP A 428 -16.46 -13.89 20.41
N THR A 429 -16.95 -14.03 21.65
CA THR A 429 -16.10 -14.11 22.84
C THR A 429 -15.18 -15.34 22.77
N LYS A 430 -15.74 -16.47 22.32
CA LYS A 430 -15.01 -17.72 22.15
C LYS A 430 -13.95 -17.63 21.05
N ALA A 431 -14.29 -17.06 19.90
CA ALA A 431 -13.37 -16.84 18.79
C ALA A 431 -12.20 -15.94 19.21
N LEU A 432 -12.48 -14.82 19.90
CA LEU A 432 -11.45 -13.92 20.40
C LEU A 432 -10.52 -14.62 21.41
N LYS A 433 -11.04 -15.48 22.28
CA LYS A 433 -10.22 -16.25 23.22
C LYS A 433 -9.27 -17.20 22.49
N ILE A 434 -9.76 -17.92 21.47
CA ILE A 434 -8.93 -18.83 20.65
C ILE A 434 -7.83 -18.05 19.93
N ILE A 435 -8.19 -16.94 19.28
CA ILE A 435 -7.26 -16.11 18.52
C ILE A 435 -6.20 -15.50 19.43
N LYS A 436 -6.58 -14.89 20.57
CA LYS A 436 -5.64 -14.28 21.50
C LYS A 436 -4.65 -15.31 22.05
N ALA A 437 -5.13 -16.49 22.44
CA ALA A 437 -4.26 -17.57 22.90
C ALA A 437 -3.25 -18.01 21.83
N ALA A 438 -3.70 -18.14 20.57
CA ALA A 438 -2.80 -18.46 19.45
C ALA A 438 -1.78 -17.33 19.17
N MET A 439 -2.20 -16.06 19.25
CA MET A 439 -1.32 -14.90 19.08
C MET A 439 -0.25 -14.84 20.17
N GLU A 440 -0.63 -15.03 21.43
CA GLU A 440 0.29 -15.07 22.57
C GLU A 440 1.31 -16.20 22.44
N GLU A 441 0.86 -17.40 22.06
CA GLU A 441 1.72 -18.56 21.85
C GLU A 441 2.66 -18.41 20.63
N SER A 442 2.24 -17.66 19.60
CA SER A 442 3.08 -17.39 18.43
C SER A 442 4.33 -16.58 18.75
N GLY A 443 4.31 -15.76 19.81
CA GLY A 443 5.39 -14.84 20.15
C GLY A 443 5.58 -13.67 19.16
N LEU A 444 4.70 -13.51 18.17
CA LEU A 444 4.76 -12.43 17.20
C LEU A 444 4.20 -11.13 17.79
N PRO A 445 4.79 -9.96 17.48
CA PRO A 445 4.30 -8.68 17.97
C PRO A 445 2.90 -8.40 17.41
N TYR A 446 2.03 -7.83 18.24
CA TYR A 446 0.70 -7.44 17.79
C TYR A 446 0.15 -6.18 18.46
N VAL A 447 -0.83 -5.58 17.79
CA VAL A 447 -1.63 -4.44 18.29
C VAL A 447 -3.11 -4.74 18.11
N GLU A 448 -3.96 -4.13 18.93
CA GLU A 448 -5.42 -4.24 18.82
C GLU A 448 -5.99 -3.00 18.11
N ALA A 449 -6.97 -3.19 17.22
CA ALA A 449 -7.65 -2.12 16.51
C ALA A 449 -9.17 -2.27 16.62
N ALA A 450 -9.84 -1.30 17.24
CA ALA A 450 -11.28 -1.32 17.44
C ALA A 450 -12.05 -0.95 16.16
N GLY A 451 -13.17 -1.64 15.90
CA GLY A 451 -14.09 -1.35 14.79
C GLY A 451 -13.65 -1.82 13.41
N GLU A 452 -12.55 -2.58 13.30
CA GLU A 452 -12.00 -3.03 12.02
C GLU A 452 -12.32 -4.50 11.67
N ALA A 453 -13.09 -5.23 12.50
CA ALA A 453 -13.37 -6.65 12.28
C ALA A 453 -14.21 -6.94 11.01
N ALA A 454 -14.17 -8.18 10.52
CA ALA A 454 -15.05 -8.62 9.44
C ALA A 454 -16.48 -8.87 9.96
N PHE A 455 -17.48 -8.82 9.07
CA PHE A 455 -18.88 -9.02 9.48
C PHE A 455 -19.17 -10.42 10.03
N TYR A 456 -18.32 -11.40 9.71
CA TYR A 456 -18.45 -12.82 10.08
C TYR A 456 -17.48 -13.29 11.18
N GLY A 457 -16.60 -12.42 11.69
CA GLY A 457 -15.74 -12.78 12.80
C GLY A 457 -14.51 -11.88 12.99
N PRO A 458 -13.75 -12.11 14.07
CA PRO A 458 -12.51 -11.41 14.33
C PRO A 458 -11.45 -11.84 13.29
N LYS A 459 -10.62 -10.87 12.89
CA LYS A 459 -9.54 -11.10 11.93
C LYS A 459 -8.19 -10.65 12.49
N VAL A 460 -7.16 -11.37 12.10
CA VAL A 460 -5.77 -11.00 12.32
C VAL A 460 -5.17 -10.62 10.99
N ASP A 461 -4.91 -9.32 10.82
CA ASP A 461 -4.25 -8.78 9.65
C ASP A 461 -2.73 -8.76 9.88
N PHE A 462 -1.95 -9.29 8.93
CA PHE A 462 -0.50 -9.17 8.96
C PHE A 462 -0.07 -7.88 8.28
N GLN A 463 0.48 -6.97 9.07
CA GLN A 463 1.05 -5.71 8.61
C GLN A 463 2.52 -5.92 8.31
N ILE A 464 2.95 -5.47 7.14
CA ILE A 464 4.35 -5.45 6.74
C ILE A 464 4.76 -4.00 6.52
N GLU A 465 5.86 -3.61 7.16
CA GLU A 465 6.48 -2.32 6.90
C GLU A 465 7.43 -2.45 5.69
N SER A 466 7.22 -1.61 4.69
CA SER A 466 8.10 -1.53 3.53
C SER A 466 9.44 -0.89 3.92
N VAL A 467 10.46 -1.07 3.08
CA VAL A 467 11.76 -0.38 3.22
C VAL A 467 11.65 1.16 3.18
N MET A 468 10.51 1.70 2.77
CA MET A 468 10.21 3.14 2.75
C MET A 468 9.39 3.60 3.97
N GLY A 469 9.02 2.70 4.88
CA GLY A 469 8.16 2.98 6.04
C GLY A 469 6.67 2.96 5.73
N THR A 470 6.26 2.50 4.54
CA THR A 470 4.84 2.33 4.20
C THR A 470 4.34 1.02 4.80
N GLU A 471 3.28 1.06 5.58
CA GLU A 471 2.63 -0.14 6.09
C GLU A 471 1.64 -0.71 5.06
N TYR A 472 1.72 -2.03 4.84
CA TYR A 472 0.81 -2.77 3.99
C TYR A 472 0.12 -3.88 4.77
N THR A 473 -1.20 -3.92 4.72
CA THR A 473 -1.95 -5.12 5.09
C THR A 473 -1.79 -6.16 3.98
N MET A 474 -0.86 -7.10 4.18
CA MET A 474 -0.47 -8.03 3.13
C MET A 474 -1.40 -9.24 3.06
N SER A 475 -1.82 -9.73 4.21
CA SER A 475 -2.61 -10.94 4.34
C SER A 475 -3.46 -10.91 5.60
N THR A 476 -4.41 -11.83 5.67
CA THR A 476 -5.32 -11.96 6.79
C THR A 476 -5.50 -13.43 7.15
N ASN A 477 -5.61 -13.71 8.45
CA ASN A 477 -6.06 -14.96 9.02
C ASN A 477 -7.35 -14.72 9.82
N GLN A 478 -8.41 -15.47 9.54
CA GLN A 478 -9.76 -15.19 10.08
C GLN A 478 -10.41 -16.46 10.57
N LEU A 479 -11.15 -16.36 11.67
CA LEU A 479 -11.97 -17.45 12.19
C LEU A 479 -13.45 -17.12 11.93
N ASP A 480 -14.07 -17.88 11.03
CA ASP A 480 -15.48 -17.75 10.65
C ASP A 480 -16.31 -18.84 11.34
N PHE A 481 -17.25 -18.40 12.17
CA PHE A 481 -18.22 -19.25 12.85
C PHE A 481 -19.60 -19.26 12.18
N LEU A 482 -19.85 -18.34 11.25
CA LEU A 482 -21.12 -18.22 10.53
C LEU A 482 -21.19 -19.17 9.34
N ALA A 483 -20.07 -19.43 8.66
CA ALA A 483 -20.01 -20.34 7.52
C ALA A 483 -20.60 -21.70 7.88
N ALA A 484 -20.25 -22.24 9.06
CA ALA A 484 -20.74 -23.53 9.52
C ALA A 484 -22.27 -23.57 9.59
N LYS A 485 -22.89 -22.55 10.19
CA LYS A 485 -24.36 -22.44 10.31
C LYS A 485 -25.03 -22.19 8.96
N ARG A 486 -24.50 -21.28 8.13
CA ARG A 486 -25.08 -20.92 6.82
C ARG A 486 -25.02 -22.08 5.83
N PHE A 487 -23.93 -22.85 5.85
CA PHE A 487 -23.70 -23.95 4.93
C PHE A 487 -24.05 -25.34 5.47
N ASN A 488 -24.43 -25.44 6.75
CA ASN A 488 -24.62 -26.71 7.45
C ASN A 488 -23.37 -27.60 7.35
N LEU A 489 -22.21 -27.02 7.68
CA LEU A 489 -20.92 -27.70 7.63
C LEU A 489 -20.75 -28.49 8.93
N GLU A 490 -20.84 -29.82 8.82
CA GLU A 490 -20.89 -30.73 9.96
C GLU A 490 -19.88 -31.87 9.79
N TYR A 491 -19.43 -32.43 10.91
CA TYR A 491 -18.71 -33.71 10.98
C TYR A 491 -19.37 -34.64 11.99
N VAL A 492 -19.10 -35.95 11.89
CA VAL A 492 -19.55 -36.96 12.85
C VAL A 492 -18.51 -37.10 13.97
N GLY A 493 -18.93 -36.77 15.19
CA GLY A 493 -18.13 -36.84 16.41
C GLY A 493 -17.84 -38.26 16.87
N SER A 494 -16.97 -38.38 17.88
CA SER A 494 -16.68 -39.66 18.53
C SER A 494 -17.89 -40.24 19.28
N ASP A 495 -18.85 -39.40 19.60
CA ASP A 495 -20.17 -39.73 20.16
C ASP A 495 -21.20 -40.18 19.10
N GLY A 496 -20.82 -40.19 17.82
CA GLY A 496 -21.69 -40.53 16.70
C GLY A 496 -22.70 -39.45 16.33
N GLN A 497 -22.67 -38.29 16.98
CA GLN A 497 -23.53 -37.16 16.66
C GLN A 497 -22.91 -36.23 15.63
N LYS A 498 -23.72 -35.39 15.01
CA LYS A 498 -23.23 -34.35 14.11
C LYS A 498 -22.86 -33.10 14.89
N HIS A 499 -21.67 -32.57 14.61
CA HIS A 499 -21.13 -31.37 15.22
C HIS A 499 -20.73 -30.37 14.15
N PRO A 500 -20.94 -29.05 14.37
CA PRO A 500 -20.47 -28.03 13.44
C PRO A 500 -18.93 -27.93 13.44
N VAL A 501 -18.34 -27.59 12.30
CA VAL A 501 -16.90 -27.28 12.22
C VAL A 501 -16.60 -25.82 12.51
N TYR A 502 -15.35 -25.55 12.88
CA TYR A 502 -14.75 -24.22 12.83
C TYR A 502 -14.07 -24.02 11.48
N VAL A 503 -14.25 -22.85 10.86
CA VAL A 503 -13.67 -22.51 9.57
C VAL A 503 -12.61 -21.42 9.73
N ILE A 504 -11.37 -21.70 9.29
CA ILE A 504 -10.29 -20.72 9.26
C ILE A 504 -10.02 -20.32 7.80
N HIS A 505 -10.07 -19.02 7.52
CA HIS A 505 -9.73 -18.44 6.22
C HIS A 505 -8.33 -17.89 6.28
N ARG A 506 -7.48 -18.23 5.31
CA ARG A 506 -6.10 -17.76 5.29
C ARG A 506 -5.60 -17.49 3.89
N ALA A 507 -4.77 -16.44 3.76
CA ALA A 507 -4.06 -16.15 2.52
C ALA A 507 -2.67 -15.55 2.79
N PRO A 508 -1.66 -16.33 3.21
CA PRO A 508 -0.41 -15.83 3.78
C PRO A 508 0.45 -15.00 2.82
N LEU A 509 0.39 -15.31 1.53
CA LEU A 509 1.02 -14.51 0.47
C LEU A 509 0.06 -13.46 -0.13
N GLY A 510 -1.16 -13.33 0.39
CA GLY A 510 -2.18 -12.44 -0.17
C GLY A 510 -2.53 -12.79 -1.61
N SER A 511 -2.66 -11.77 -2.46
CA SER A 511 -2.76 -11.93 -3.92
C SER A 511 -1.39 -11.86 -4.59
N HIS A 512 -1.21 -12.58 -5.70
CA HIS A 512 -0.01 -12.48 -6.53
C HIS A 512 0.28 -11.03 -6.93
N GLU A 513 -0.76 -10.32 -7.36
CA GLU A 513 -0.69 -8.92 -7.78
C GLU A 513 -0.08 -8.05 -6.68
N ARG A 514 -0.68 -8.07 -5.48
CA ARG A 514 -0.24 -7.24 -4.35
C ARG A 514 1.14 -7.65 -3.83
N PHE A 515 1.38 -8.96 -3.71
CA PHE A 515 2.63 -9.46 -3.17
C PHE A 515 3.81 -9.20 -4.12
N ILE A 516 3.62 -9.37 -5.44
CA ILE A 516 4.65 -9.04 -6.43
C ILE A 516 4.91 -7.54 -6.47
N ALA A 517 3.88 -6.69 -6.35
CA ALA A 517 4.05 -5.25 -6.21
C ALA A 517 4.98 -4.92 -5.03
N PHE A 518 4.70 -5.51 -3.87
CA PHE A 518 5.53 -5.38 -2.68
C PHE A 518 6.96 -5.90 -2.89
N LEU A 519 7.16 -7.08 -3.49
CA LEU A 519 8.49 -7.62 -3.71
C LEU A 519 9.32 -6.76 -4.66
N LEU A 520 8.70 -6.17 -5.69
CA LEU A 520 9.36 -5.23 -6.58
C LEU A 520 9.90 -4.02 -5.80
N GLU A 521 9.07 -3.43 -4.95
CA GLU A 521 9.44 -2.30 -4.07
C GLU A 521 10.52 -2.69 -3.05
N HIS A 522 10.31 -3.83 -2.38
CA HIS A 522 11.17 -4.34 -1.32
C HIS A 522 12.60 -4.57 -1.83
N TYR A 523 12.75 -5.25 -2.98
CA TYR A 523 14.05 -5.51 -3.59
C TYR A 523 14.55 -4.41 -4.54
N ALA A 524 13.79 -3.31 -4.72
CA ALA A 524 14.04 -2.33 -5.77
C ALA A 524 14.26 -2.99 -7.16
N GLY A 525 13.46 -4.02 -7.46
CA GLY A 525 13.55 -4.85 -8.66
C GLY A 525 14.70 -5.85 -8.70
N LYS A 526 15.61 -5.86 -7.72
CA LYS A 526 16.75 -6.79 -7.62
C LYS A 526 16.31 -8.11 -7.00
N MET A 527 15.39 -8.83 -7.65
CA MET A 527 14.86 -10.11 -7.16
C MET A 527 15.97 -11.11 -6.79
N PRO A 528 15.83 -11.92 -5.73
CA PRO A 528 16.78 -12.99 -5.44
C PRO A 528 16.86 -13.99 -6.61
N VAL A 529 17.95 -14.73 -6.72
CA VAL A 529 18.26 -15.61 -7.86
C VAL A 529 17.09 -16.53 -8.19
N TRP A 530 16.46 -17.14 -7.17
CA TRP A 530 15.35 -18.07 -7.38
C TRP A 530 14.07 -17.42 -7.93
N LEU A 531 13.86 -16.11 -7.74
CA LEU A 531 12.72 -15.36 -8.30
C LEU A 531 13.05 -14.59 -9.58
N ALA A 532 14.33 -14.32 -9.85
CA ALA A 532 14.74 -13.48 -10.97
C ALA A 532 14.22 -14.06 -12.31
N PRO A 533 13.50 -13.28 -13.14
CA PRO A 533 12.96 -13.78 -14.41
C PRO A 533 14.03 -14.31 -15.37
N GLU A 534 15.13 -13.56 -15.50
CA GLU A 534 16.39 -14.02 -16.11
C GLU A 534 17.41 -14.10 -14.98
N GLN A 535 17.94 -15.29 -14.73
CA GLN A 535 18.92 -15.56 -13.67
C GLN A 535 20.34 -15.32 -14.17
N VAL A 536 20.58 -15.67 -15.43
CA VAL A 536 21.90 -15.68 -16.05
C VAL A 536 21.85 -15.09 -17.46
N SER A 537 22.70 -14.10 -17.73
CA SER A 537 22.94 -13.57 -19.08
C SER A 537 24.34 -13.98 -19.56
N ILE A 538 24.42 -14.75 -20.64
CA ILE A 538 25.71 -15.15 -21.23
C ILE A 538 26.13 -14.10 -22.26
N ILE A 539 27.35 -13.56 -22.10
CA ILE A 539 27.88 -12.45 -22.89
C ILE A 539 29.15 -12.92 -23.62
N PRO A 540 29.04 -13.34 -24.88
CA PRO A 540 30.22 -13.67 -25.69
C PRO A 540 31.01 -12.40 -26.06
N ILE A 541 32.34 -12.48 -26.02
CA ILE A 541 33.23 -11.35 -26.37
C ILE A 541 33.24 -11.09 -27.88
N ALA A 542 33.20 -12.14 -28.70
CA ALA A 542 33.18 -12.07 -30.15
C ALA A 542 32.24 -13.12 -30.77
N GLU A 543 31.92 -12.98 -32.06
CA GLU A 543 31.00 -13.89 -32.75
C GLU A 543 31.48 -15.35 -32.73
N ARG A 544 32.79 -15.57 -32.82
CA ARG A 544 33.40 -16.91 -32.74
C ARG A 544 33.11 -17.64 -31.42
N ASN A 545 32.76 -16.91 -30.36
CA ASN A 545 32.44 -17.50 -29.06
C ASN A 545 30.94 -17.85 -28.90
N TYR A 546 30.09 -17.57 -29.91
CA TYR A 546 28.65 -17.88 -29.83
C TYR A 546 28.36 -19.36 -29.67
N GLU A 547 29.10 -20.24 -30.38
CA GLU A 547 28.91 -21.69 -30.26
C GLU A 547 29.21 -22.18 -28.84
N TYR A 548 30.23 -21.62 -28.19
CA TYR A 548 30.52 -21.95 -26.79
C TYR A 548 29.47 -21.38 -25.83
N ALA A 549 29.04 -20.13 -26.04
CA ALA A 549 27.94 -19.53 -25.28
C ALA A 549 26.65 -20.36 -25.37
N LYS A 550 26.33 -20.88 -26.57
CA LYS A 550 25.17 -21.75 -26.80
C LYS A 550 25.30 -23.09 -26.07
N LYS A 551 26.49 -23.71 -26.09
CA LYS A 551 26.72 -24.94 -25.31
C LYS A 551 26.48 -24.73 -23.81
N ILE A 552 26.97 -23.62 -23.25
CA ILE A 552 26.72 -23.28 -21.84
C ILE A 552 25.25 -23.00 -21.59
N HIS A 553 24.59 -22.26 -22.48
CA HIS A 553 23.15 -22.04 -22.42
C HIS A 553 22.39 -23.36 -22.35
N ASP A 554 22.63 -24.29 -23.28
CA ASP A 554 21.89 -25.54 -23.36
C ASP A 554 22.14 -26.43 -22.13
N LEU A 555 23.37 -26.44 -21.60
CA LEU A 555 23.71 -27.12 -20.35
C LEU A 555 22.93 -26.54 -19.15
N LEU A 556 22.93 -25.21 -18.99
CA LEU A 556 22.27 -24.55 -17.86
C LEU A 556 20.73 -24.63 -17.99
N PHE A 557 20.20 -24.43 -19.19
CA PHE A 557 18.78 -24.46 -19.50
C PHE A 557 18.17 -25.86 -19.31
N SER A 558 18.93 -26.92 -19.57
CA SER A 558 18.47 -28.31 -19.37
C SER A 558 18.80 -28.90 -18.00
N ALA A 559 19.47 -28.15 -17.13
CA ALA A 559 19.89 -28.64 -15.82
C ALA A 559 18.69 -28.99 -14.92
N ASP A 560 18.80 -30.08 -14.16
CA ASP A 560 17.80 -30.49 -13.17
C ASP A 560 17.93 -29.64 -11.89
N VAL A 561 17.27 -28.49 -11.90
CA VAL A 561 17.24 -27.51 -10.81
C VAL A 561 15.81 -27.17 -10.42
N PRO A 562 15.55 -26.78 -9.15
CA PRO A 562 14.20 -26.65 -8.62
C PRO A 562 13.55 -25.30 -9.00
N THR A 563 13.56 -24.91 -10.26
CA THR A 563 12.73 -23.79 -10.77
C THR A 563 11.33 -24.29 -11.11
N ALA A 564 10.38 -23.37 -11.36
CA ALA A 564 9.01 -23.71 -11.72
C ALA A 564 8.87 -24.43 -13.08
N PHE A 565 9.85 -24.29 -13.96
CA PHE A 565 9.83 -24.85 -15.32
C PHE A 565 10.90 -25.92 -15.56
N GLY A 566 11.73 -26.24 -14.54
CA GLY A 566 12.99 -26.94 -14.74
C GLY A 566 14.04 -26.03 -15.38
N GLY A 567 15.32 -26.38 -15.25
CA GLY A 567 16.40 -25.59 -15.85
C GLY A 567 16.72 -24.28 -15.14
N VAL A 568 17.92 -23.77 -15.40
CA VAL A 568 18.31 -22.39 -15.05
C VAL A 568 17.71 -21.45 -16.09
N ARG A 569 17.15 -20.32 -15.65
CA ARG A 569 16.62 -19.28 -16.54
C ARG A 569 17.76 -18.45 -17.11
N VAL A 570 18.35 -18.95 -18.17
CA VAL A 570 19.52 -18.39 -18.84
C VAL A 570 19.17 -17.88 -20.24
N GLN A 571 19.85 -16.82 -20.70
CA GLN A 571 19.76 -16.32 -22.06
C GLN A 571 21.16 -15.96 -22.61
N VAL A 572 21.35 -16.11 -23.92
CA VAL A 572 22.55 -15.63 -24.61
C VAL A 572 22.28 -14.23 -25.17
N ASN A 573 23.18 -13.29 -24.87
CA ASN A 573 23.09 -11.95 -25.39
C ASN A 573 23.67 -11.88 -26.82
N HIS A 574 22.77 -11.91 -27.81
CA HIS A 574 23.06 -11.84 -29.24
C HIS A 574 23.15 -10.43 -29.83
N SER A 575 23.04 -9.37 -29.03
CA SER A 575 23.06 -8.00 -29.56
C SER A 575 24.41 -7.66 -30.18
N ASN A 576 24.46 -6.89 -31.27
CA ASN A 576 25.72 -6.47 -31.91
C ASN A 576 26.44 -5.33 -31.17
N GLU A 577 26.10 -5.07 -29.92
CA GLU A 577 26.71 -4.01 -29.10
C GLU A 577 28.04 -4.45 -28.50
N SER A 578 28.83 -3.48 -28.01
CA SER A 578 30.08 -3.80 -27.30
C SER A 578 29.81 -4.58 -26.00
N MET A 579 30.78 -5.39 -25.57
CA MET A 579 30.70 -6.16 -24.33
C MET A 579 30.29 -5.30 -23.12
N GLN A 580 30.87 -4.10 -22.97
CA GLN A 580 30.54 -3.19 -21.88
C GLN A 580 29.09 -2.71 -21.92
N LYS A 581 28.55 -2.43 -23.12
CA LYS A 581 27.15 -2.07 -23.28
C LYS A 581 26.23 -3.25 -22.97
N ARG A 582 26.59 -4.47 -23.37
CA ARG A 582 25.84 -5.69 -23.01
C ARG A 582 25.79 -5.93 -21.51
N ILE A 583 26.94 -5.78 -20.83
CA ILE A 583 27.04 -5.85 -19.36
C ILE A 583 26.14 -4.78 -18.74
N ARG A 584 26.24 -3.52 -19.20
CA ARG A 584 25.38 -2.43 -18.69
C ARG A 584 23.90 -2.75 -18.88
N ALA A 585 23.50 -3.25 -20.05
CA ALA A 585 22.11 -3.61 -20.32
C ALA A 585 21.62 -4.73 -19.37
N ALA A 586 22.46 -5.75 -19.13
CA ALA A 586 22.14 -6.82 -18.19
C ALA A 586 22.04 -6.33 -16.73
N THR A 587 22.94 -5.44 -16.31
CA THR A 587 22.88 -4.77 -15.00
C THR A 587 21.62 -3.92 -14.84
N MET A 588 21.20 -3.19 -15.89
CA MET A 588 19.96 -2.39 -15.87
C MET A 588 18.71 -3.29 -15.74
N LYS A 589 18.73 -4.47 -16.36
CA LYS A 589 17.71 -5.52 -16.16
C LYS A 589 17.82 -6.24 -14.81
N LYS A 590 18.82 -5.90 -13.99
CA LYS A 590 19.06 -6.43 -12.64
C LYS A 590 19.28 -7.95 -12.61
N ILE A 591 19.78 -8.53 -13.71
CA ILE A 591 20.02 -9.98 -13.87
C ILE A 591 21.11 -10.43 -12.89
N PRO A 592 20.86 -11.40 -12.00
CA PRO A 592 21.78 -11.80 -10.94
C PRO A 592 23.20 -12.08 -11.41
N TYR A 593 23.36 -12.87 -12.48
CA TYR A 593 24.65 -13.29 -13.01
C TYR A 593 24.82 -12.93 -14.48
N MET A 594 26.03 -12.48 -14.82
CA MET A 594 26.51 -12.25 -16.17
C MET A 594 27.73 -13.15 -16.40
N LEU A 595 27.64 -14.07 -17.34
CA LEU A 595 28.72 -14.99 -17.70
C LEU A 595 29.43 -14.47 -18.94
N VAL A 596 30.63 -13.93 -18.78
CA VAL A 596 31.44 -13.46 -19.91
C VAL A 596 32.26 -14.63 -20.45
N VAL A 597 32.19 -14.86 -21.76
CA VAL A 597 32.88 -15.95 -22.44
C VAL A 597 33.72 -15.44 -23.62
N GLY A 598 35.03 -15.62 -23.53
CA GLY A 598 35.99 -15.37 -24.60
C GLY A 598 36.76 -16.63 -25.01
N ASP A 599 37.82 -16.43 -25.78
CA ASP A 599 38.65 -17.53 -26.28
C ASP A 599 39.30 -18.34 -25.14
N ARG A 600 39.79 -17.66 -24.09
CA ARG A 600 40.39 -18.31 -22.92
C ARG A 600 39.38 -19.18 -22.16
N GLU A 601 38.17 -18.66 -21.94
CA GLU A 601 37.10 -19.39 -21.27
C GLU A 601 36.64 -20.60 -22.10
N GLN A 602 36.59 -20.46 -23.43
CA GLN A 602 36.25 -21.53 -24.34
C GLN A 602 37.31 -22.65 -24.36
N GLU A 603 38.60 -22.30 -24.36
CA GLU A 603 39.70 -23.28 -24.33
C GLU A 603 39.76 -24.06 -23.01
N SER A 604 39.42 -23.42 -21.90
CA SER A 604 39.50 -24.00 -20.55
C SER A 604 38.18 -24.59 -20.04
N GLY A 605 37.08 -24.51 -20.79
CA GLY A 605 35.77 -24.99 -20.35
C GLY A 605 35.23 -24.21 -19.14
N SER A 606 35.52 -22.92 -19.07
CA SER A 606 35.18 -22.06 -17.93
C SER A 606 34.25 -20.89 -18.32
N VAL A 607 33.81 -20.12 -17.33
CA VAL A 607 33.06 -18.85 -17.48
C VAL A 607 33.63 -17.80 -16.54
N SER A 608 33.73 -16.55 -17.01
CA SER A 608 34.02 -15.42 -16.13
C SER A 608 32.72 -14.89 -15.53
N VAL A 609 32.58 -14.98 -14.21
CA VAL A 609 31.30 -14.74 -13.53
C VAL A 609 31.27 -13.34 -12.91
N ARG A 610 30.32 -12.53 -13.35
CA ARG A 610 30.08 -11.20 -12.80
C ARG A 610 28.69 -11.13 -12.18
N THR A 611 28.59 -10.55 -10.99
CA THR A 611 27.31 -10.32 -10.31
C THR A 611 26.67 -8.99 -10.74
N ARG A 612 25.35 -8.86 -10.55
CA ARG A 612 24.63 -7.59 -10.78
C ARG A 612 25.12 -6.40 -9.96
N SER A 613 25.73 -6.63 -8.80
CA SER A 613 26.34 -5.57 -7.97
C SER A 613 27.67 -5.09 -8.55
N GLY A 614 28.19 -5.76 -9.58
CA GLY A 614 29.43 -5.41 -10.26
C GLY A 614 30.65 -6.15 -9.73
N VAL A 615 30.49 -7.04 -8.74
CA VAL A 615 31.58 -7.85 -8.21
C VAL A 615 31.94 -8.96 -9.20
N ASP A 616 33.25 -9.12 -9.43
CA ASP A 616 33.85 -10.13 -10.30
C ASP A 616 34.25 -11.34 -9.46
N LEU A 617 33.58 -12.47 -9.67
CA LEU A 617 33.85 -13.75 -9.01
C LEU A 617 34.96 -14.55 -9.71
N LYS A 618 35.64 -13.93 -10.69
CA LYS A 618 36.69 -14.50 -11.53
C LYS A 618 36.19 -15.64 -12.41
N SER A 619 37.11 -16.24 -13.14
CA SER A 619 36.86 -17.40 -13.99
C SER A 619 36.69 -18.66 -13.12
N MET A 620 35.64 -19.44 -13.38
CA MET A 620 35.42 -20.75 -12.77
C MET A 620 34.91 -21.77 -13.79
N PRO A 621 35.12 -23.08 -13.59
CA PRO A 621 34.53 -24.12 -14.42
C PRO A 621 33.00 -23.98 -14.50
N VAL A 622 32.41 -24.32 -15.64
CA VAL A 622 30.96 -24.20 -15.86
C VAL A 622 30.18 -25.05 -14.84
N GLU A 623 30.70 -26.23 -14.51
CA GLU A 623 30.13 -27.14 -13.52
C GLU A 623 30.11 -26.52 -12.12
N ALA A 624 31.19 -25.85 -11.73
CA ALA A 624 31.28 -25.15 -10.44
C ALA A 624 30.28 -23.99 -10.36
N PHE A 625 30.06 -23.26 -11.46
CA PHE A 625 29.01 -22.25 -11.52
C PHE A 625 27.61 -22.88 -11.42
N LEU A 626 27.36 -23.99 -12.11
CA LEU A 626 26.08 -24.71 -12.03
C LEU A 626 25.81 -25.22 -10.61
N GLU A 627 26.81 -25.75 -9.91
CA GLU A 627 26.69 -26.15 -8.50
C GLU A 627 26.33 -24.95 -7.61
N ARG A 628 27.01 -23.81 -7.80
CA ARG A 628 26.73 -22.58 -7.06
C ARG A 628 25.29 -22.13 -7.23
N ILE A 629 24.84 -21.94 -8.47
CA ILE A 629 23.48 -21.44 -8.73
C ILE A 629 22.44 -22.47 -8.28
N THR A 630 22.68 -23.77 -8.48
CA THR A 630 21.78 -24.83 -7.99
C THR A 630 21.59 -24.76 -6.48
N LYS A 631 22.67 -24.45 -5.73
CA LYS A 631 22.58 -24.26 -4.27
C LYS A 631 21.67 -23.08 -3.93
N GLU A 632 21.85 -21.93 -4.57
CA GLU A 632 21.01 -20.73 -4.36
C GLU A 632 19.52 -20.99 -4.69
N LEU A 633 19.26 -21.75 -5.75
CA LEU A 633 17.90 -22.14 -6.14
C LEU A 633 17.25 -23.08 -5.12
N LYS A 634 18.01 -24.05 -4.60
CA LYS A 634 17.54 -25.00 -3.57
C LYS A 634 17.30 -24.33 -2.23
N THR A 635 18.21 -23.46 -1.80
CA THR A 635 18.11 -22.78 -0.50
C THR A 635 17.22 -21.54 -0.55
N ARG A 636 16.88 -21.05 -1.76
CA ARG A 636 16.17 -19.79 -1.99
C ARG A 636 16.89 -18.59 -1.35
N GLN A 637 18.21 -18.68 -1.23
CA GLN A 637 19.07 -17.67 -0.64
C GLN A 637 20.26 -17.41 -1.56
N ASP A 638 20.47 -16.15 -1.92
CA ASP A 638 21.65 -15.72 -2.67
C ASP A 638 22.90 -15.95 -1.80
N LEU A 639 23.91 -16.61 -2.36
CA LEU A 639 25.16 -16.86 -1.66
C LEU A 639 25.97 -15.56 -1.53
N PRO A 640 26.71 -15.39 -0.44
CA PRO A 640 27.58 -14.24 -0.28
C PRO A 640 28.59 -14.17 -1.43
N VAL A 641 28.95 -12.93 -1.73
CA VAL A 641 29.97 -12.56 -2.70
C VAL A 641 31.19 -12.20 -1.86
N GLU A 642 32.10 -13.15 -1.67
CA GLU A 642 33.34 -12.96 -0.90
C GLU A 642 34.37 -12.10 -1.61
#